data_AF-J6HBK5-F1
#
_entry.id   AF-J6HBK5-F1
#
_cell.length_a   1.000
_cell.length_b   1.000
_cell.length_c   1.000
_cell.angle_alpha   90.00
_cell.angle_beta   90.00
_cell.angle_gamma   90.00
#
_symmetry.space_group_name_H-M   'P 1'
#
loop_
_entity.id
_entity.type
_entity.pdbx_description
1 polymer ?
#
loop_
_entity_poly.entity_id
_entity_poly.type
_entity_poly.pdbx_seq_one_letter_code
_entity_poly.pdbx_strand_id
1 'polypeptide(L)'
;MKVLVVGAVAGGATALARLRRLDEDAEIIVFERGGYISYANCGLPYYIGEQIKNRESLFVSDKDTIEAKYRVEIRLNSNVESIDRERRMIEVKNPETGEVYEETYDKLLLSTGSSPFVPNPTWLDQTRVFKLWTIPDTDSIYEFVVSYAPKRAVIVGGGFIGLEMAENLSDRGVEVSLCDMADQVMPPIDKDMAKIVEVRLAEQGVHLHLGNGLKDIENDGTRVVLADGTAIETDLVILSIGVKPNSQLAEAAGLELNARRGIKVDEFMRTSDPNIYAVGDVIGVQDYILGGEVMIPLAGPANKQGRNVAENILGLGQKTYDGTLGTSVAKIFDMTVASTGASEKSLSRAGKVYGKDYHVSLVHPMSHAGYYPGATPMTIKLIFADCGDVLGAQIVGYDGVDKRIDTISTLLHFHGKVDDLTNLELAYAPPYSSAKDPVNFAGYAAENILVGFAHPIKFSEWEADKDKYVLLDVREEIEVLASPVDGAIHIPLTKLRDRFEELDRDKCYVAFCAVGLRGYIAERILRQKGYDAYYLIGGHRTMKTLTADISKIKAHQGADAAKVDTSQEKLAVNSVRAENKTVAIDACGLSCPGPILKVSDAMKALETGDKLDVSASDPGFISDIGSWCQNTGNTLLETSSDGGSYHAVLQRGVSCDASGVCEAPGSSCEESVDTSCTPKEKTMIVFDGDLDKAIASFIIATGAAAMGNKVHMFFTFWGLSVIRKHQPPTVKKNFISGMFANMLPKGSRKLKLSHMNMGGMGAKMIRNVMKSKDIASLEELIRTAIDMGVEMTACQMSMDVMGLTKDELLDGVKIGGVATMLNNSDKSNMNLFI
;
A
#
# COMPACT_ATOMS: atom_id res chain seq x y z
N MET A 1 -17.24 41.41 -28.30
CA MET A 1 -17.48 40.03 -28.81
C MET A 1 -18.29 39.29 -27.77
N LYS A 2 -19.32 38.56 -28.19
CA LYS A 2 -20.20 37.79 -27.31
C LYS A 2 -19.85 36.30 -27.36
N VAL A 3 -19.44 35.77 -26.21
CA VAL A 3 -19.04 34.37 -26.03
C VAL A 3 -20.04 33.67 -25.13
N LEU A 4 -20.67 32.62 -25.64
CA LEU A 4 -21.53 31.75 -24.84
C LEU A 4 -20.77 30.48 -24.46
N VAL A 5 -20.91 30.04 -23.21
CA VAL A 5 -20.31 28.81 -22.68
C VAL A 5 -21.42 27.90 -22.16
N VAL A 6 -21.47 26.65 -22.63
CA VAL A 6 -22.47 25.66 -22.22
C VAL A 6 -21.81 24.61 -21.31
N GLY A 7 -22.17 24.62 -20.03
CA GLY A 7 -21.59 23.81 -18.96
C GLY A 7 -20.58 24.60 -18.11
N ALA A 8 -20.73 24.59 -16.78
CA ALA A 8 -20.01 25.48 -15.87
C ALA A 8 -19.16 24.77 -14.79
N VAL A 9 -18.66 23.56 -15.11
CA VAL A 9 -17.75 22.80 -14.23
C VAL A 9 -16.32 22.90 -14.79
N ALA A 10 -15.55 21.80 -14.90
CA ALA A 10 -14.10 21.85 -15.16
C ALA A 10 -13.68 22.69 -16.39
N GLY A 11 -14.16 22.32 -17.58
CA GLY A 11 -13.77 22.99 -18.84
C GLY A 11 -14.31 24.41 -18.94
N GLY A 12 -15.62 24.58 -18.81
CA GLY A 12 -16.30 25.86 -18.94
C GLY A 12 -15.93 26.88 -17.87
N ALA A 13 -15.81 26.49 -16.59
CA ALA A 13 -15.39 27.42 -15.53
C ALA A 13 -13.92 27.86 -15.71
N THR A 14 -13.06 26.98 -16.21
CA THR A 14 -11.68 27.38 -16.53
C THR A 14 -11.64 28.34 -17.72
N ALA A 15 -12.45 28.08 -18.75
CA ALA A 15 -12.54 28.91 -19.93
C ALA A 15 -13.08 30.31 -19.61
N LEU A 16 -14.22 30.43 -18.91
CA LEU A 16 -14.78 31.75 -18.56
C LEU A 16 -13.77 32.60 -17.79
N ALA A 17 -13.07 32.01 -16.82
CA ALA A 17 -12.12 32.72 -15.99
C ALA A 17 -10.91 33.18 -16.81
N ARG A 18 -10.49 32.40 -17.81
CA ARG A 18 -9.39 32.78 -18.70
C ARG A 18 -9.83 33.81 -19.74
N LEU A 19 -11.03 33.69 -20.32
CA LEU A 19 -11.62 34.63 -21.27
C LEU A 19 -11.63 36.04 -20.69
N ARG A 20 -12.20 36.23 -19.47
CA ARG A 20 -12.20 37.55 -18.83
C ARG A 20 -10.80 38.12 -18.62
N ARG A 21 -9.84 37.30 -18.16
CA ARG A 21 -8.46 37.77 -17.94
C ARG A 21 -7.74 38.19 -19.23
N LEU A 22 -8.25 37.81 -20.39
CA LEU A 22 -7.69 38.14 -21.69
C LEU A 22 -8.40 39.32 -22.36
N ASP A 23 -9.69 39.52 -22.07
CA ASP A 23 -10.51 40.58 -22.64
C ASP A 23 -11.57 41.07 -21.63
N GLU A 24 -11.47 42.32 -21.20
CA GLU A 24 -12.42 42.99 -20.28
C GLU A 24 -13.71 43.44 -20.98
N ASP A 25 -13.70 43.58 -22.31
CA ASP A 25 -14.85 44.05 -23.09
C ASP A 25 -15.67 42.88 -23.68
N ALA A 26 -15.17 41.65 -23.58
CA ALA A 26 -15.92 40.46 -23.97
C ALA A 26 -17.19 40.31 -23.11
N GLU A 27 -18.33 40.08 -23.76
CA GLU A 27 -19.58 39.67 -23.11
C GLU A 27 -19.54 38.15 -22.97
N ILE A 28 -19.55 37.65 -21.74
CA ILE A 28 -19.41 36.22 -21.45
C ILE A 28 -20.63 35.76 -20.67
N ILE A 29 -21.42 34.86 -21.27
CA ILE A 29 -22.60 34.28 -20.65
C ILE A 29 -22.40 32.77 -20.56
N VAL A 30 -22.63 32.22 -19.37
CA VAL A 30 -22.43 30.80 -19.06
C VAL A 30 -23.76 30.17 -18.69
N PHE A 31 -24.08 29.06 -19.34
CA PHE A 31 -25.30 28.29 -19.10
C PHE A 31 -24.96 27.00 -18.35
N GLU A 32 -25.64 26.77 -17.24
CA GLU A 32 -25.57 25.52 -16.49
C GLU A 32 -26.99 24.98 -16.30
N ARG A 33 -27.18 23.71 -16.67
CA ARG A 33 -28.49 23.06 -16.56
C ARG A 33 -28.86 22.78 -15.11
N GLY A 34 -27.86 22.55 -14.25
CA GLY A 34 -28.05 22.32 -12.82
C GLY A 34 -28.09 23.60 -11.98
N GLY A 35 -28.30 23.42 -10.68
CA GLY A 35 -28.29 24.49 -9.69
C GLY A 35 -26.91 24.84 -9.13
N TYR A 36 -25.84 24.18 -9.59
CA TYR A 36 -24.49 24.33 -9.04
C TYR A 36 -23.44 24.46 -10.14
N ILE A 37 -22.42 25.29 -9.88
CA ILE A 37 -21.24 25.45 -10.73
C ILE A 37 -19.98 25.07 -9.96
N SER A 38 -18.88 24.83 -10.68
CA SER A 38 -17.54 24.72 -10.09
C SER A 38 -17.46 23.82 -8.85
N TYR A 39 -18.16 22.68 -8.85
CA TYR A 39 -18.11 21.71 -7.77
C TYR A 39 -17.07 20.61 -8.06
N ALA A 40 -16.56 20.00 -6.99
CA ALA A 40 -15.51 19.00 -7.04
C ALA A 40 -16.12 17.60 -7.27
N ASN A 41 -16.33 17.23 -8.54
CA ASN A 41 -16.82 15.89 -8.93
C ASN A 41 -16.01 14.74 -8.32
N CYS A 42 -14.69 14.93 -8.18
CA CYS A 42 -13.80 13.93 -7.60
C CYS A 42 -13.96 13.79 -6.08
N GLY A 43 -14.61 14.75 -5.41
CA GLY A 43 -14.88 14.73 -3.97
C GLY A 43 -16.17 13.97 -3.59
N LEU A 44 -17.03 13.63 -4.56
CA LEU A 44 -18.37 13.11 -4.26
C LEU A 44 -18.35 11.77 -3.50
N PRO A 45 -17.55 10.75 -3.91
CA PRO A 45 -17.47 9.49 -3.15
C PRO A 45 -16.97 9.71 -1.71
N TYR A 46 -15.99 10.61 -1.54
CA TYR A 46 -15.39 10.91 -0.24
C TYR A 46 -16.31 11.67 0.72
N TYR A 47 -17.26 12.44 0.19
CA TYR A 47 -18.34 13.02 1.01
C TYR A 47 -19.33 11.93 1.44
N ILE A 48 -19.72 11.02 0.53
CA ILE A 48 -20.58 9.87 0.88
C ILE A 48 -19.94 9.00 1.96
N GLY A 49 -18.62 8.77 1.88
CA GLY A 49 -17.84 8.04 2.89
C GLY A 49 -17.50 8.82 4.16
N GLU A 50 -17.94 10.07 4.32
CA GLU A 50 -17.63 10.96 5.47
C GLU A 50 -16.14 11.31 5.67
N GLN A 51 -15.26 11.00 4.71
CA GLN A 51 -13.89 11.48 4.68
C GLN A 51 -13.85 13.01 4.48
N ILE A 52 -14.72 13.51 3.59
CA ILE A 52 -15.07 14.93 3.52
C ILE A 52 -16.31 15.13 4.37
N LYS A 53 -16.16 15.70 5.57
CA LYS A 53 -17.27 15.87 6.52
C LYS A 53 -18.24 16.98 6.15
N ASN A 54 -17.73 18.05 5.53
CA ASN A 54 -18.52 19.23 5.22
C ASN A 54 -18.86 19.28 3.73
N ARG A 55 -20.15 19.15 3.41
CA ARG A 55 -20.71 19.25 2.05
C ARG A 55 -20.26 20.52 1.33
N GLU A 56 -20.16 21.63 2.04
CA GLU A 56 -19.79 22.92 1.45
C GLU A 56 -18.36 22.92 0.86
N SER A 57 -17.50 22.00 1.31
CA SER A 57 -16.15 21.81 0.75
C SER A 57 -16.17 21.28 -0.69
N LEU A 58 -17.30 20.73 -1.14
CA LEU A 58 -17.47 20.28 -2.53
C LEU A 58 -17.65 21.46 -3.49
N PHE A 59 -18.03 22.65 -3.01
CA PHE A 59 -18.16 23.84 -3.86
C PHE A 59 -16.88 24.65 -3.82
N VAL A 60 -16.14 24.67 -4.94
CA VAL A 60 -14.85 25.37 -5.02
C VAL A 60 -15.06 26.88 -5.04
N SER A 61 -16.14 27.34 -5.67
CA SER A 61 -16.55 28.75 -5.71
C SER A 61 -18.03 28.84 -6.03
N ASP A 62 -18.73 29.79 -5.43
CA ASP A 62 -20.13 30.08 -5.71
C ASP A 62 -20.30 31.03 -6.91
N LYS A 63 -21.55 31.13 -7.38
CA LYS A 63 -21.95 31.97 -8.50
C LYS A 63 -21.59 33.44 -8.27
N ASP A 64 -22.03 34.03 -7.18
CA ASP A 64 -21.90 35.48 -6.94
C ASP A 64 -20.42 35.88 -6.86
N THR A 65 -19.59 35.04 -6.24
CA THR A 65 -18.14 35.22 -6.21
C THR A 65 -17.53 35.19 -7.61
N ILE A 66 -17.91 34.23 -8.47
CA ILE A 66 -17.39 34.13 -9.83
C ILE A 66 -17.86 35.32 -10.69
N GLU A 67 -19.14 35.69 -10.62
CA GLU A 67 -19.70 36.83 -11.34
C GLU A 67 -19.04 38.14 -10.92
N ALA A 68 -18.88 38.38 -9.61
CA ALA A 68 -18.24 39.59 -9.11
C ALA A 68 -16.75 39.67 -9.52
N LYS A 69 -16.04 38.54 -9.45
CA LYS A 69 -14.61 38.47 -9.75
C LYS A 69 -14.31 38.59 -11.24
N TYR A 70 -15.12 37.98 -12.10
CA TYR A 70 -14.86 37.90 -13.53
C TYR A 70 -15.86 38.69 -14.38
N ARG A 71 -16.80 39.43 -13.80
CA ARG A 71 -17.79 40.23 -14.54
C ARG A 71 -18.44 39.43 -15.67
N VAL A 72 -18.89 38.22 -15.35
CA VAL A 72 -19.57 37.32 -16.28
C VAL A 72 -21.02 37.17 -15.85
N GLU A 73 -21.88 36.74 -16.77
CA GLU A 73 -23.25 36.35 -16.45
C GLU A 73 -23.36 34.83 -16.38
N ILE A 74 -23.87 34.28 -15.28
CA ILE A 74 -24.05 32.84 -15.08
C ILE A 74 -25.53 32.55 -14.90
N ARG A 75 -26.08 31.79 -15.84
CA ARG A 75 -27.48 31.36 -15.83
C ARG A 75 -27.55 29.90 -15.41
N LEU A 76 -27.90 29.68 -14.15
CA LEU A 76 -28.21 28.37 -13.57
C LEU A 76 -29.61 27.92 -14.02
N ASN A 77 -29.91 26.63 -13.86
CA ASN A 77 -31.19 26.04 -14.26
C ASN A 77 -31.58 26.47 -15.70
N SER A 78 -30.59 26.54 -16.59
CA SER A 78 -30.76 27.04 -17.95
C SER A 78 -30.25 26.00 -18.92
N ASN A 79 -31.17 25.22 -19.47
CA ASN A 79 -30.87 24.11 -20.37
C ASN A 79 -30.81 24.60 -21.80
N VAL A 80 -29.68 24.39 -22.49
CA VAL A 80 -29.56 24.70 -23.91
C VAL A 80 -30.13 23.52 -24.71
N GLU A 81 -31.24 23.75 -25.41
CA GLU A 81 -32.00 22.71 -26.11
C GLU A 81 -31.57 22.54 -27.57
N SER A 82 -31.19 23.64 -28.23
CA SER A 82 -30.78 23.61 -29.64
C SER A 82 -29.75 24.68 -30.00
N ILE A 83 -29.00 24.45 -31.08
CA ILE A 83 -28.07 25.42 -31.69
C ILE A 83 -28.49 25.63 -33.15
N ASP A 84 -28.77 26.87 -33.52
CA ASP A 84 -28.89 27.29 -34.92
C ASP A 84 -27.56 27.94 -35.34
N ARG A 85 -26.81 27.21 -36.17
CA ARG A 85 -25.48 27.64 -36.65
C ARG A 85 -25.55 28.76 -37.69
N GLU A 86 -26.61 28.79 -38.51
CA GLU A 86 -26.74 29.79 -39.57
C GLU A 86 -27.04 31.17 -38.97
N ARG A 87 -27.94 31.20 -37.97
CA ARG A 87 -28.31 32.42 -37.25
C ARG A 87 -27.37 32.74 -36.08
N ARG A 88 -26.46 31.82 -35.72
CA ARG A 88 -25.54 31.91 -34.58
C ARG A 88 -26.26 32.22 -33.27
N MET A 89 -27.19 31.34 -32.94
CA MET A 89 -28.03 31.46 -31.76
C MET A 89 -28.26 30.10 -31.11
N ILE A 90 -28.59 30.13 -29.82
CA ILE A 90 -29.01 28.97 -29.06
C ILE A 90 -30.42 29.19 -28.52
N GLU A 91 -31.19 28.12 -28.38
CA GLU A 91 -32.44 28.13 -27.64
C GLU A 91 -32.19 27.63 -26.21
N VAL A 92 -32.65 28.39 -25.23
CA VAL A 92 -32.47 28.10 -23.81
C VAL A 92 -33.82 27.95 -23.16
N LYS A 93 -33.99 26.86 -22.40
CA LYS A 93 -35.17 26.58 -21.61
C LYS A 93 -34.82 26.59 -20.14
N ASN A 94 -35.57 27.36 -19.36
CA ASN A 94 -35.57 27.19 -17.91
C ASN A 94 -36.56 26.07 -17.56
N PRO A 95 -36.11 24.92 -17.00
CA PRO A 95 -36.99 23.81 -16.70
C PRO A 95 -37.92 24.07 -15.52
N GLU A 96 -37.60 25.02 -14.64
CA GLU A 96 -38.41 25.38 -13.47
C GLU A 96 -39.57 26.30 -13.86
N THR A 97 -39.32 27.31 -14.71
CA THR A 97 -40.36 28.27 -15.13
C THR A 97 -41.07 27.86 -16.42
N GLY A 98 -40.44 26.99 -17.23
CA GLY A 98 -40.90 26.64 -18.57
C GLY A 98 -40.63 27.72 -19.63
N GLU A 99 -39.98 28.83 -19.25
CA GLU A 99 -39.62 29.91 -20.16
C GLU A 99 -38.60 29.40 -21.21
N VAL A 100 -38.85 29.75 -22.46
CA VAL A 100 -37.97 29.45 -23.60
C VAL A 100 -37.61 30.78 -24.27
N TYR A 101 -36.33 31.00 -24.49
CA TYR A 101 -35.82 32.19 -25.17
C TYR A 101 -34.60 31.87 -26.02
N GLU A 102 -34.25 32.82 -26.87
CA GLU A 102 -33.12 32.71 -27.79
C GLU A 102 -31.97 33.63 -27.35
N GLU A 103 -30.73 33.16 -27.47
CA GLU A 103 -29.52 33.95 -27.19
C GLU A 103 -28.53 33.86 -28.35
N THR A 104 -28.02 35.00 -28.81
CA THR A 104 -27.08 35.08 -29.95
C THR A 104 -25.63 34.98 -29.49
N TYR A 105 -24.74 34.53 -30.38
CA TYR A 105 -23.32 34.42 -30.09
C TYR A 105 -22.43 34.82 -31.25
N ASP A 106 -21.26 35.40 -30.94
CA ASP A 106 -20.15 35.47 -31.89
C ASP A 106 -19.36 34.15 -31.87
N LYS A 107 -19.13 33.61 -30.67
CA LYS A 107 -18.46 32.33 -30.42
C LYS A 107 -19.20 31.50 -29.37
N LEU A 108 -19.22 30.18 -29.56
CA LEU A 108 -19.86 29.22 -28.66
C LEU A 108 -18.84 28.19 -28.17
N LEU A 109 -18.83 27.90 -26.87
CA LEU A 109 -18.01 26.85 -26.28
C LEU A 109 -18.91 25.77 -25.66
N LEU A 110 -18.78 24.54 -26.15
CA LEU A 110 -19.47 23.36 -25.62
C LEU A 110 -18.57 22.63 -24.62
N SER A 111 -18.95 22.66 -23.34
CA SER A 111 -18.30 21.93 -22.25
C SER A 111 -19.32 21.10 -21.46
N THR A 112 -20.22 20.42 -22.18
CA THR A 112 -21.36 19.69 -21.63
C THR A 112 -20.98 18.40 -20.88
N GLY A 113 -19.70 17.99 -20.93
CA GLY A 113 -19.17 16.85 -20.22
C GLY A 113 -19.76 15.50 -20.68
N SER A 114 -19.87 14.57 -19.75
CA SER A 114 -20.49 13.25 -19.96
C SER A 114 -21.60 12.98 -18.94
N SER A 115 -22.30 11.86 -19.11
CA SER A 115 -23.28 11.34 -18.14
C SER A 115 -23.05 9.84 -17.91
N PRO A 116 -23.41 9.29 -16.73
CA PRO A 116 -23.31 7.86 -16.47
C PRO A 116 -24.07 7.04 -17.51
N PHE A 117 -23.45 5.98 -17.99
CA PHE A 117 -24.07 5.03 -18.89
C PHE A 117 -24.87 4.00 -18.11
N VAL A 118 -26.18 3.92 -18.39
CA VAL A 118 -27.08 2.93 -17.80
C VAL A 118 -27.76 2.17 -18.95
N PRO A 119 -27.43 0.88 -19.18
CA PRO A 119 -27.98 0.10 -20.28
C PRO A 119 -29.51 0.04 -20.28
N ASN A 120 -30.12 -0.15 -19.11
CA ASN A 120 -31.55 -0.12 -18.92
C ASN A 120 -31.95 1.01 -17.95
N PRO A 121 -32.45 2.16 -18.46
CA PRO A 121 -32.82 3.29 -17.63
C PRO A 121 -33.86 2.98 -16.55
N THR A 122 -34.72 1.97 -16.75
CA THR A 122 -35.78 1.62 -15.78
C THR A 122 -35.21 1.09 -14.46
N TRP A 123 -33.93 0.71 -14.41
CA TRP A 123 -33.27 0.35 -13.16
C TRP A 123 -33.17 1.53 -12.19
N LEU A 124 -33.10 2.77 -12.69
CA LEU A 124 -33.05 3.97 -11.85
C LEU A 124 -34.43 4.36 -11.27
N ASP A 125 -35.51 3.72 -11.72
CA ASP A 125 -36.85 3.92 -11.16
C ASP A 125 -37.01 3.19 -9.81
N GLN A 126 -36.09 2.28 -9.48
CA GLN A 126 -36.09 1.50 -8.24
C GLN A 126 -35.45 2.30 -7.10
N THR A 127 -36.05 2.27 -5.92
CA THR A 127 -35.74 3.19 -4.80
C THR A 127 -34.34 3.01 -4.22
N ARG A 128 -33.72 1.84 -4.42
CA ARG A 128 -32.40 1.48 -3.87
C ARG A 128 -31.26 1.56 -4.88
N VAL A 129 -31.54 2.01 -6.10
CA VAL A 129 -30.58 2.00 -7.21
C VAL A 129 -30.17 3.42 -7.55
N PHE A 130 -28.87 3.69 -7.46
CA PHE A 130 -28.31 5.02 -7.68
C PHE A 130 -27.20 5.00 -8.72
N LYS A 131 -27.00 6.14 -9.35
CA LYS A 131 -25.79 6.49 -10.11
C LYS A 131 -25.10 7.63 -9.37
N LEU A 132 -23.81 7.86 -9.64
CA LEU A 132 -23.09 8.99 -9.06
C LEU A 132 -22.44 9.83 -10.16
N TRP A 133 -22.80 11.12 -10.22
CA TRP A 133 -22.18 12.07 -11.15
C TRP A 133 -22.28 13.52 -10.70
N THR A 134 -23.41 13.89 -10.08
CA THR A 134 -23.74 15.27 -9.71
C THR A 134 -23.97 15.42 -8.20
N ILE A 135 -24.06 16.67 -7.74
CA ILE A 135 -24.40 16.99 -6.34
C ILE A 135 -25.75 16.38 -5.93
N PRO A 136 -26.86 16.52 -6.70
CA PRO A 136 -28.13 15.86 -6.35
C PRO A 136 -28.05 14.33 -6.25
N ASP A 137 -27.27 13.68 -7.13
CA ASP A 137 -27.03 12.23 -7.01
C ASP A 137 -26.34 11.90 -5.67
N THR A 138 -25.35 12.71 -5.30
CA THR A 138 -24.57 12.58 -4.07
C THR A 138 -25.43 12.77 -2.83
N ASP A 139 -26.25 13.81 -2.80
CA ASP A 139 -27.18 14.11 -1.72
C ASP A 139 -28.19 12.96 -1.55
N SER A 140 -28.74 12.44 -2.64
CA SER A 140 -29.67 11.32 -2.62
C SER A 140 -29.04 10.05 -2.03
N ILE A 141 -27.81 9.72 -2.44
CA ILE A 141 -27.08 8.56 -1.90
C ILE A 141 -26.76 8.79 -0.42
N TYR A 142 -26.25 9.96 -0.06
CA TYR A 142 -25.90 10.29 1.32
C TYR A 142 -27.11 10.22 2.24
N GLU A 143 -28.24 10.84 1.86
CA GLU A 143 -29.50 10.79 2.62
C GLU A 143 -30.01 9.35 2.77
N PHE A 144 -29.92 8.54 1.70
CA PHE A 144 -30.30 7.13 1.76
C PHE A 144 -29.41 6.35 2.73
N VAL A 145 -28.09 6.51 2.64
CA VAL A 145 -27.13 5.80 3.50
C VAL A 145 -27.31 6.20 4.97
N VAL A 146 -27.52 7.48 5.26
CA VAL A 146 -27.74 7.98 6.63
C VAL A 146 -29.09 7.53 7.19
N SER A 147 -30.15 7.59 6.39
CA SER A 147 -31.51 7.30 6.87
C SER A 147 -31.80 5.81 7.00
N TYR A 148 -31.30 5.00 6.06
CA TYR A 148 -31.60 3.57 5.98
C TYR A 148 -30.47 2.68 6.50
N ALA A 149 -29.26 3.22 6.72
CA ALA A 149 -28.11 2.51 7.26
C ALA A 149 -27.90 1.12 6.61
N PRO A 150 -27.71 1.07 5.26
CA PRO A 150 -27.62 -0.18 4.53
C PRO A 150 -26.50 -1.06 5.08
N LYS A 151 -26.72 -2.37 5.14
CA LYS A 151 -25.73 -3.34 5.62
C LYS A 151 -24.97 -3.98 4.48
N ARG A 152 -25.60 -4.09 3.30
CA ARG A 152 -25.00 -4.64 2.10
C ARG A 152 -25.18 -3.69 0.92
N ALA A 153 -24.13 -3.55 0.13
CA ALA A 153 -24.17 -2.78 -1.11
C ALA A 153 -23.59 -3.59 -2.28
N VAL A 154 -24.21 -3.45 -3.46
CA VAL A 154 -23.66 -3.95 -4.72
C VAL A 154 -23.18 -2.79 -5.58
N ILE A 155 -21.90 -2.80 -5.91
CA ILE A 155 -21.29 -1.89 -6.87
C ILE A 155 -21.23 -2.58 -8.23
N VAL A 156 -21.82 -1.96 -9.25
CA VAL A 156 -21.79 -2.45 -10.63
C VAL A 156 -20.78 -1.65 -11.42
N GLY A 157 -19.63 -2.25 -11.72
CA GLY A 157 -18.51 -1.65 -12.45
C GLY A 157 -17.29 -1.40 -11.57
N GLY A 158 -16.15 -1.95 -11.97
CA GLY A 158 -14.84 -1.86 -11.32
C GLY A 158 -13.94 -0.75 -11.87
N GLY A 159 -14.51 0.34 -12.38
CA GLY A 159 -13.79 1.56 -12.75
C GLY A 159 -13.47 2.44 -11.54
N PHE A 160 -12.81 3.58 -11.75
CA PHE A 160 -12.40 4.53 -10.68
C PHE A 160 -13.52 4.83 -9.67
N ILE A 161 -14.66 5.35 -10.15
CA ILE A 161 -15.81 5.72 -9.31
C ILE A 161 -16.36 4.50 -8.56
N GLY A 162 -16.41 3.34 -9.20
CA GLY A 162 -16.89 2.12 -8.55
C GLY A 162 -15.99 1.66 -7.41
N LEU A 163 -14.67 1.71 -7.63
CA LEU A 163 -13.69 1.38 -6.60
C LEU A 163 -13.68 2.40 -5.45
N GLU A 164 -13.79 3.69 -5.75
CA GLU A 164 -13.92 4.75 -4.73
C GLU A 164 -15.20 4.55 -3.90
N MET A 165 -16.33 4.21 -4.53
CA MET A 165 -17.57 3.91 -3.81
C MET A 165 -17.48 2.63 -2.98
N ALA A 166 -16.79 1.59 -3.49
CA ALA A 166 -16.56 0.37 -2.72
C ALA A 166 -15.76 0.67 -1.45
N GLU A 167 -14.65 1.42 -1.55
CA GLU A 167 -13.86 1.87 -0.40
C GLU A 167 -14.70 2.69 0.58
N ASN A 168 -15.36 3.75 0.10
CA ASN A 168 -16.09 4.67 0.97
C ASN A 168 -17.30 4.02 1.67
N LEU A 169 -17.96 3.04 1.06
CA LEU A 169 -19.01 2.27 1.73
C LEU A 169 -18.44 1.23 2.70
N SER A 170 -17.34 0.56 2.35
CA SER A 170 -16.64 -0.35 3.26
C SER A 170 -16.13 0.36 4.51
N ASP A 171 -15.59 1.58 4.39
CA ASP A 171 -15.17 2.42 5.53
C ASP A 171 -16.33 2.75 6.48
N ARG A 172 -17.57 2.77 5.97
CA ARG A 172 -18.80 2.94 6.76
C ARG A 172 -19.31 1.63 7.38
N GLY A 173 -18.58 0.53 7.22
CA GLY A 173 -18.95 -0.80 7.71
C GLY A 173 -20.04 -1.49 6.89
N VAL A 174 -20.25 -1.07 5.63
CA VAL A 174 -21.16 -1.75 4.69
C VAL A 174 -20.42 -2.93 4.05
N GLU A 175 -21.05 -4.10 4.00
CA GLU A 175 -20.55 -5.25 3.26
C GLU A 175 -20.71 -4.99 1.76
N VAL A 176 -19.60 -4.96 1.03
CA VAL A 176 -19.60 -4.58 -0.40
C VAL A 176 -19.36 -5.79 -1.28
N SER A 177 -20.26 -6.00 -2.23
CA SER A 177 -20.02 -6.86 -3.40
C SER A 177 -19.81 -6.00 -4.64
N LEU A 178 -18.80 -6.30 -5.44
CA LEU A 178 -18.50 -5.60 -6.70
C LEU A 178 -18.60 -6.59 -7.85
N CYS A 179 -19.42 -6.28 -8.85
CA CYS A 179 -19.50 -7.06 -10.10
C CYS A 179 -19.06 -6.24 -11.31
N ASP A 180 -18.36 -6.90 -12.24
CA ASP A 180 -17.99 -6.32 -13.52
C ASP A 180 -18.04 -7.40 -14.61
N MET A 181 -18.41 -7.00 -15.83
CA MET A 181 -18.37 -7.86 -17.01
C MET A 181 -16.93 -8.14 -17.44
N ALA A 182 -16.01 -7.20 -17.23
CA ALA A 182 -14.59 -7.42 -17.42
C ALA A 182 -14.05 -8.40 -16.38
N ASP A 183 -13.04 -9.18 -16.77
CA ASP A 183 -12.37 -10.13 -15.89
C ASP A 183 -11.39 -9.46 -14.91
N GLN A 184 -11.29 -8.13 -14.90
CA GLN A 184 -10.43 -7.35 -14.01
C GLN A 184 -11.08 -6.03 -13.58
N VAL A 185 -10.62 -5.48 -12.46
CA VAL A 185 -10.88 -4.09 -12.08
C VAL A 185 -9.91 -3.13 -12.78
N MET A 186 -10.19 -1.84 -12.65
CA MET A 186 -9.35 -0.72 -13.08
C MET A 186 -8.85 -0.86 -14.53
N PRO A 187 -9.73 -0.69 -15.54
CA PRO A 187 -9.40 -0.95 -16.95
C PRO A 187 -8.11 -0.33 -17.52
N PRO A 188 -7.64 0.87 -17.07
CA PRO A 188 -6.40 1.47 -17.58
C PRO A 188 -5.13 0.64 -17.36
N ILE A 189 -5.06 -0.14 -16.26
CA ILE A 189 -3.90 -0.99 -15.95
C ILE A 189 -4.07 -2.41 -16.51
N ASP A 190 -2.95 -3.12 -16.72
CA ASP A 190 -2.96 -4.50 -17.21
C ASP A 190 -3.31 -5.51 -16.11
N LYS A 191 -3.66 -6.73 -16.53
CA LYS A 191 -4.19 -7.77 -15.64
C LYS A 191 -3.24 -8.15 -14.50
N ASP A 192 -1.94 -8.16 -14.76
CA ASP A 192 -0.90 -8.44 -13.77
C ASP A 192 -0.85 -7.38 -12.65
N MET A 193 -1.07 -6.12 -13.00
CA MET A 193 -1.16 -5.01 -12.04
C MET A 193 -2.53 -4.98 -11.35
N ALA A 194 -3.62 -5.19 -12.09
CA ALA A 194 -4.97 -5.22 -11.56
C ALA A 194 -5.17 -6.33 -10.51
N LYS A 195 -4.53 -7.49 -10.71
CA LYS A 195 -4.59 -8.59 -9.75
C LYS A 195 -4.04 -8.22 -8.36
N ILE A 196 -3.07 -7.30 -8.28
CA ILE A 196 -2.58 -6.77 -7.00
C ILE A 196 -3.72 -6.02 -6.27
N VAL A 197 -4.48 -5.22 -7.02
CA VAL A 197 -5.65 -4.49 -6.53
C VAL A 197 -6.76 -5.44 -6.12
N GLU A 198 -7.06 -6.44 -6.96
CA GLU A 198 -8.09 -7.45 -6.69
C GLU A 198 -7.81 -8.23 -5.38
N VAL A 199 -6.56 -8.63 -5.16
CA VAL A 199 -6.14 -9.27 -3.90
C VAL A 199 -6.37 -8.33 -2.72
N ARG A 200 -6.01 -7.04 -2.86
CA ARG A 200 -6.19 -6.08 -1.77
C ARG A 200 -7.65 -5.84 -1.43
N LEU A 201 -8.51 -5.68 -2.44
CA LEU A 201 -9.96 -5.53 -2.26
C LEU A 201 -10.54 -6.71 -1.46
N ALA A 202 -10.16 -7.94 -1.79
CA ALA A 202 -10.63 -9.12 -1.06
C ALA A 202 -10.05 -9.23 0.36
N GLU A 203 -8.79 -8.82 0.58
CA GLU A 203 -8.23 -8.70 1.94
C GLU A 203 -8.99 -7.69 2.80
N GLN A 204 -9.58 -6.66 2.19
CA GLN A 204 -10.44 -5.66 2.84
C GLN A 204 -11.91 -6.10 2.94
N GLY A 205 -12.23 -7.34 2.52
CA GLY A 205 -13.57 -7.91 2.64
C GLY A 205 -14.54 -7.55 1.51
N VAL A 206 -14.06 -6.98 0.40
CA VAL A 206 -14.90 -6.74 -0.79
C VAL A 206 -15.07 -8.03 -1.58
N HIS A 207 -16.31 -8.42 -1.84
CA HIS A 207 -16.65 -9.62 -2.62
C HIS A 207 -16.61 -9.34 -4.12
N LEU A 208 -15.64 -9.90 -4.84
CA LEU A 208 -15.45 -9.63 -6.27
C LEU A 208 -16.13 -10.68 -7.17
N HIS A 209 -16.95 -10.21 -8.09
CA HIS A 209 -17.63 -10.99 -9.14
C HIS A 209 -17.19 -10.47 -10.52
N LEU A 210 -15.95 -10.79 -10.91
CA LEU A 210 -15.34 -10.36 -12.17
C LEU A 210 -15.63 -11.37 -13.30
N GLY A 211 -15.72 -10.89 -14.53
CA GLY A 211 -16.13 -11.69 -15.69
C GLY A 211 -17.63 -12.07 -15.66
N ASN A 212 -18.39 -11.49 -14.73
CA ASN A 212 -19.79 -11.80 -14.48
C ASN A 212 -20.56 -10.51 -14.17
N GLY A 213 -21.00 -9.84 -15.23
CA GLY A 213 -21.65 -8.53 -15.13
C GLY A 213 -23.11 -8.60 -14.67
N LEU A 214 -23.67 -7.42 -14.38
CA LEU A 214 -25.09 -7.23 -14.10
C LEU A 214 -25.96 -7.71 -15.27
N LYS A 215 -26.96 -8.54 -14.97
CA LYS A 215 -28.01 -8.95 -15.90
C LYS A 215 -29.33 -8.22 -15.63
N ASP A 216 -29.76 -8.19 -14.37
CA ASP A 216 -30.99 -7.51 -13.97
C ASP A 216 -30.99 -7.08 -12.49
N ILE A 217 -31.91 -6.18 -12.16
CA ILE A 217 -32.15 -5.71 -10.79
C ILE A 217 -33.64 -5.92 -10.48
N GLU A 218 -33.91 -6.73 -9.46
CA GLU A 218 -35.26 -7.16 -9.08
C GLU A 218 -35.67 -6.57 -7.71
N ASN A 219 -36.96 -6.65 -7.42
CA ASN A 219 -37.54 -6.37 -6.09
C ASN A 219 -37.16 -5.00 -5.52
N ASP A 220 -37.31 -3.96 -6.34
CA ASP A 220 -37.03 -2.57 -5.95
C ASP A 220 -35.57 -2.38 -5.45
N GLY A 221 -34.63 -3.03 -6.12
CA GLY A 221 -33.19 -2.94 -5.86
C GLY A 221 -32.72 -3.78 -4.68
N THR A 222 -33.54 -4.67 -4.12
CA THR A 222 -33.11 -5.57 -3.04
C THR A 222 -32.34 -6.79 -3.55
N ARG A 223 -32.39 -7.07 -4.86
CA ARG A 223 -31.77 -8.25 -5.45
C ARG A 223 -31.13 -7.94 -6.80
N VAL A 224 -29.83 -8.23 -6.91
CA VAL A 224 -29.06 -8.10 -8.15
C VAL A 224 -28.82 -9.47 -8.76
N VAL A 225 -29.15 -9.64 -10.04
CA VAL A 225 -28.94 -10.88 -10.79
C VAL A 225 -27.78 -10.68 -11.76
N LEU A 226 -26.79 -11.58 -11.71
CA LEU A 226 -25.63 -11.58 -12.59
C LEU A 226 -25.86 -12.43 -13.85
N ALA A 227 -24.95 -12.32 -14.83
CA ALA A 227 -25.05 -12.98 -16.12
C ALA A 227 -25.14 -14.51 -16.03
N ASP A 228 -24.42 -15.12 -15.08
CA ASP A 228 -24.45 -16.58 -14.82
C ASP A 228 -25.67 -17.06 -14.03
N GLY A 229 -26.56 -16.15 -13.61
CA GLY A 229 -27.74 -16.45 -12.80
C GLY A 229 -27.52 -16.39 -11.29
N THR A 230 -26.30 -16.07 -10.83
CA THR A 230 -26.03 -15.76 -9.42
C THR A 230 -26.90 -14.58 -8.99
N ALA A 231 -27.55 -14.69 -7.84
CA ALA A 231 -28.35 -13.63 -7.24
C ALA A 231 -27.71 -13.16 -5.93
N ILE A 232 -27.56 -11.84 -5.79
CA ILE A 232 -26.96 -11.17 -4.64
C ILE A 232 -28.02 -10.30 -3.99
N GLU A 233 -28.32 -10.59 -2.73
CA GLU A 233 -29.23 -9.79 -1.91
C GLU A 233 -28.50 -8.55 -1.38
N THR A 234 -29.13 -7.39 -1.47
CA THR A 234 -28.50 -6.11 -1.15
C THR A 234 -29.49 -5.08 -0.65
N ASP A 235 -28.99 -4.02 -0.02
CA ASP A 235 -29.82 -2.94 0.51
C ASP A 235 -29.62 -1.64 -0.32
N LEU A 236 -28.55 -1.57 -1.12
CA LEU A 236 -28.12 -0.44 -1.93
C LEU A 236 -27.40 -0.92 -3.20
N VAL A 237 -27.75 -0.39 -4.37
CA VAL A 237 -27.05 -0.64 -5.63
C VAL A 237 -26.47 0.66 -6.19
N ILE A 238 -25.19 0.66 -6.54
CA ILE A 238 -24.52 1.78 -7.22
C ILE A 238 -24.11 1.36 -8.63
N LEU A 239 -24.64 2.05 -9.64
CA LEU A 239 -24.29 1.85 -11.04
C LEU A 239 -23.11 2.75 -11.44
N SER A 240 -21.98 2.12 -11.78
CA SER A 240 -20.71 2.76 -12.16
C SER A 240 -20.09 2.11 -13.40
N ILE A 241 -20.89 1.99 -14.46
CA ILE A 241 -20.58 1.20 -15.68
C ILE A 241 -19.94 2.08 -16.78
N GLY A 242 -19.29 3.17 -16.38
CA GLY A 242 -18.70 4.15 -17.29
C GLY A 242 -19.66 5.27 -17.70
N VAL A 243 -19.20 6.09 -18.65
CA VAL A 243 -19.86 7.35 -19.04
C VAL A 243 -19.99 7.49 -20.55
N LYS A 244 -20.94 8.30 -20.99
CA LYS A 244 -21.17 8.65 -22.39
C LYS A 244 -21.08 10.17 -22.57
N PRO A 245 -20.42 10.69 -23.62
CA PRO A 245 -20.36 12.12 -23.89
C PRO A 245 -21.76 12.72 -24.10
N ASN A 246 -21.98 13.94 -23.57
CA ASN A 246 -23.24 14.69 -23.74
C ASN A 246 -23.24 15.46 -25.07
N SER A 247 -23.15 14.72 -26.18
CA SER A 247 -22.97 15.24 -27.53
C SER A 247 -24.27 15.50 -28.30
N GLN A 248 -25.44 15.32 -27.67
CA GLN A 248 -26.75 15.38 -28.33
C GLN A 248 -27.00 16.74 -28.98
N LEU A 249 -26.60 17.82 -28.30
CA LEU A 249 -26.73 19.19 -28.81
C LEU A 249 -25.88 19.39 -30.09
N ALA A 250 -24.65 18.87 -30.08
CA ALA A 250 -23.74 18.96 -31.21
C ALA A 250 -24.22 18.10 -32.40
N GLU A 251 -24.75 16.92 -32.12
CA GLU A 251 -25.34 16.06 -33.14
C GLU A 251 -26.54 16.72 -33.82
N ALA A 252 -27.49 17.24 -33.03
CA ALA A 252 -28.69 17.90 -33.54
C ALA A 252 -28.32 19.15 -34.38
N ALA A 253 -27.25 19.83 -34.01
CA ALA A 253 -26.69 20.95 -34.76
C ALA A 253 -25.90 20.53 -36.01
N GLY A 254 -25.73 19.23 -36.27
CA GLY A 254 -24.99 18.70 -37.43
C GLY A 254 -23.47 18.89 -37.33
N LEU A 255 -22.90 18.90 -36.13
CA LEU A 255 -21.45 18.87 -35.89
C LEU A 255 -20.89 17.45 -36.04
N GLU A 256 -19.65 17.33 -36.47
CA GLU A 256 -19.00 16.03 -36.63
C GLU A 256 -18.73 15.35 -35.28
N LEU A 257 -19.06 14.07 -35.20
CA LEU A 257 -18.78 13.21 -34.05
C LEU A 257 -17.87 12.04 -34.44
N ASN A 258 -17.09 11.53 -33.49
CA ASN A 258 -16.29 10.33 -33.68
C ASN A 258 -17.14 9.06 -33.49
N ALA A 259 -16.54 7.89 -33.70
CA ALA A 259 -17.23 6.59 -33.57
C ALA A 259 -17.79 6.33 -32.15
N ARG A 260 -17.23 6.98 -31.12
CA ARG A 260 -17.69 6.92 -29.72
C ARG A 260 -18.62 8.06 -29.34
N ARG A 261 -19.11 8.83 -30.33
CA ARG A 261 -20.04 9.95 -30.18
C ARG A 261 -19.44 11.17 -29.47
N GLY A 262 -18.12 11.23 -29.28
CA GLY A 262 -17.46 12.46 -28.85
C GLY A 262 -17.45 13.49 -29.97
N ILE A 263 -17.56 14.78 -29.65
CA ILE A 263 -17.45 15.87 -30.62
C ILE A 263 -16.03 15.86 -31.19
N LYS A 264 -15.91 15.83 -32.52
CA LYS A 264 -14.62 15.95 -33.18
C LYS A 264 -14.17 17.40 -33.15
N VAL A 265 -12.92 17.60 -32.76
CA VAL A 265 -12.27 18.89 -32.73
C VAL A 265 -10.90 18.83 -33.39
N ASP A 266 -10.45 19.95 -33.93
CA ASP A 266 -9.07 20.13 -34.36
C ASP A 266 -8.12 20.41 -33.17
N GLU A 267 -6.83 20.60 -33.45
CA GLU A 267 -5.82 20.88 -32.43
C GLU A 267 -6.06 22.17 -31.65
N PHE A 268 -6.90 23.08 -32.15
CA PHE A 268 -7.28 24.35 -31.51
C PHE A 268 -8.61 24.25 -30.74
N MET A 269 -9.16 23.04 -30.60
CA MET A 269 -10.45 22.74 -29.98
C MET A 269 -11.66 23.27 -30.76
N ARG A 270 -11.51 23.57 -32.05
CA ARG A 270 -12.62 23.99 -32.94
C ARG A 270 -13.37 22.76 -33.45
N THR A 271 -14.69 22.83 -33.48
CA THR A 271 -15.53 21.80 -34.09
C THR A 271 -15.54 21.93 -35.63
N SER A 272 -16.39 21.17 -36.32
CA SER A 272 -16.61 21.36 -37.77
C SER A 272 -17.22 22.73 -38.13
N ASP A 273 -17.70 23.50 -37.14
CA ASP A 273 -18.03 24.92 -37.30
C ASP A 273 -16.93 25.81 -36.69
N PRO A 274 -16.35 26.77 -37.44
CA PRO A 274 -15.26 27.64 -36.96
C PRO A 274 -15.66 28.64 -35.86
N ASN A 275 -16.96 28.76 -35.55
CA ASN A 275 -17.47 29.59 -34.47
C ASN A 275 -17.85 28.78 -33.22
N ILE A 276 -17.79 27.45 -33.29
CA ILE A 276 -18.13 26.56 -32.19
C ILE A 276 -16.89 25.76 -31.78
N TYR A 277 -16.56 25.84 -30.50
CA TYR A 277 -15.48 25.12 -29.84
C TYR A 277 -16.06 24.07 -28.90
N ALA A 278 -15.28 23.04 -28.57
CA ALA A 278 -15.69 22.06 -27.58
C ALA A 278 -14.50 21.57 -26.73
N VAL A 279 -14.73 21.32 -25.44
CA VAL A 279 -13.69 20.86 -24.48
C VAL A 279 -14.26 19.91 -23.42
N GLY A 280 -13.38 19.17 -22.74
CA GLY A 280 -13.72 18.26 -21.65
C GLY A 280 -14.26 16.92 -22.13
N ASP A 281 -14.99 16.22 -21.26
CA ASP A 281 -15.38 14.81 -21.49
C ASP A 281 -16.30 14.59 -22.71
N VAL A 282 -16.83 15.67 -23.31
CA VAL A 282 -17.68 15.61 -24.51
C VAL A 282 -16.88 15.41 -25.80
N ILE A 283 -15.58 15.72 -25.83
CA ILE A 283 -14.78 15.68 -27.06
C ILE A 283 -14.01 14.37 -27.24
N GLY A 284 -13.76 14.00 -28.49
CA GLY A 284 -12.67 13.07 -28.83
C GLY A 284 -11.32 13.78 -28.74
N VAL A 285 -10.31 13.10 -28.19
CA VAL A 285 -8.93 13.59 -28.10
C VAL A 285 -7.98 12.64 -28.81
N GLN A 286 -6.80 13.12 -29.21
CA GLN A 286 -5.75 12.23 -29.69
C GLN A 286 -5.08 11.51 -28.52
N ASP A 287 -4.82 10.21 -28.65
CA ASP A 287 -3.92 9.50 -27.75
C ASP A 287 -2.50 10.04 -27.95
N TYR A 288 -1.86 10.52 -26.88
CA TYR A 288 -0.56 11.19 -27.00
C TYR A 288 0.59 10.25 -27.40
N ILE A 289 0.46 8.94 -27.13
CA ILE A 289 1.51 7.95 -27.41
C ILE A 289 1.21 7.16 -28.67
N LEU A 290 -0.02 6.65 -28.79
CA LEU A 290 -0.42 5.76 -29.89
C LEU A 290 -0.93 6.53 -31.10
N GLY A 291 -1.32 7.80 -30.91
CA GLY A 291 -2.13 8.54 -31.89
C GLY A 291 -3.54 7.97 -32.02
N GLY A 292 -4.34 8.63 -32.85
CA GLY A 292 -5.72 8.23 -33.11
C GLY A 292 -6.71 8.75 -32.07
N GLU A 293 -7.98 8.79 -32.45
CA GLU A 293 -9.04 9.36 -31.63
C GLU A 293 -9.48 8.41 -30.51
N VAL A 294 -9.47 8.92 -29.28
CA VAL A 294 -9.89 8.23 -28.05
C VAL A 294 -10.79 9.14 -27.20
N MET A 295 -11.45 8.55 -26.19
CA MET A 295 -12.21 9.28 -25.17
C MET A 295 -11.52 9.08 -23.82
N ILE A 296 -11.06 10.17 -23.21
CA ILE A 296 -10.39 10.14 -21.90
C ILE A 296 -11.04 11.19 -20.99
N PRO A 297 -12.11 10.81 -20.25
CA PRO A 297 -12.86 11.74 -19.41
C PRO A 297 -12.14 11.98 -18.08
N LEU A 298 -11.24 12.96 -18.03
CA LEU A 298 -10.44 13.31 -16.86
C LEU A 298 -10.42 14.82 -16.64
N ALA A 299 -10.50 15.23 -15.37
CA ALA A 299 -10.56 16.65 -14.99
C ALA A 299 -9.30 17.44 -15.40
N GLY A 300 -8.11 16.84 -15.30
CA GLY A 300 -6.85 17.49 -15.71
C GLY A 300 -6.86 17.96 -17.17
N PRO A 301 -7.08 17.05 -18.14
CA PRO A 301 -7.33 17.39 -19.54
C PRO A 301 -8.40 18.47 -19.73
N ALA A 302 -9.59 18.34 -19.12
CA ALA A 302 -10.68 19.30 -19.27
C ALA A 302 -10.28 20.74 -18.86
N ASN A 303 -9.56 20.88 -17.73
CA ASN A 303 -9.06 22.18 -17.27
C ASN A 303 -7.99 22.75 -18.23
N LYS A 304 -7.04 21.92 -18.71
CA LYS A 304 -6.02 22.36 -19.68
C LYS A 304 -6.64 22.82 -20.99
N GLN A 305 -7.60 22.06 -21.51
CA GLN A 305 -8.34 22.40 -22.73
C GLN A 305 -9.15 23.69 -22.55
N GLY A 306 -9.91 23.81 -21.45
CA GLY A 306 -10.68 25.03 -21.13
C GLY A 306 -9.79 26.27 -20.99
N ARG A 307 -8.59 26.13 -20.43
CA ARG A 307 -7.62 27.22 -20.36
C ARG A 307 -7.12 27.64 -21.75
N ASN A 308 -6.72 26.68 -22.57
CA ASN A 308 -6.08 26.96 -23.87
C ASN A 308 -7.09 27.50 -24.88
N VAL A 309 -8.32 26.98 -24.89
CA VAL A 309 -9.34 27.36 -25.87
C VAL A 309 -9.75 28.83 -25.77
N ALA A 310 -9.62 29.45 -24.60
CA ALA A 310 -9.96 30.86 -24.40
C ALA A 310 -9.14 31.81 -25.30
N GLU A 311 -7.85 31.53 -25.51
CA GLU A 311 -7.01 32.33 -26.43
C GLU A 311 -7.43 32.14 -27.89
N ASN A 312 -7.84 30.93 -28.25
CA ASN A 312 -8.30 30.58 -29.59
C ASN A 312 -9.66 31.23 -29.89
N ILE A 313 -10.60 31.19 -28.94
CA ILE A 313 -11.92 31.83 -29.04
C ILE A 313 -11.78 33.32 -29.33
N LEU A 314 -10.89 34.02 -28.61
CA LEU A 314 -10.67 35.45 -28.76
C LEU A 314 -9.81 35.83 -29.98
N GLY A 315 -9.25 34.84 -30.69
CA GLY A 315 -8.36 35.09 -31.83
C GLY A 315 -7.03 35.75 -31.45
N LEU A 316 -6.61 35.65 -30.17
CA LEU A 316 -5.36 36.24 -29.67
C LEU A 316 -4.13 35.36 -29.95
N GLY A 317 -4.34 34.13 -30.40
CA GLY A 317 -3.29 33.18 -30.74
C GLY A 317 -3.85 31.85 -31.25
N GLN A 318 -2.94 30.89 -31.40
CA GLN A 318 -3.22 29.54 -31.86
C GLN A 318 -2.56 28.54 -30.89
N LYS A 319 -3.23 28.29 -29.76
CA LYS A 319 -2.80 27.32 -28.75
C LYS A 319 -3.30 25.93 -29.13
N THR A 320 -2.36 25.01 -29.35
CA THR A 320 -2.68 23.62 -29.65
C THR A 320 -2.93 22.80 -28.38
N TYR A 321 -3.63 21.69 -28.55
CA TYR A 321 -3.74 20.61 -27.59
C TYR A 321 -3.37 19.30 -28.28
N ASP A 322 -2.14 18.84 -28.03
CA ASP A 322 -1.50 17.81 -28.85
C ASP A 322 -1.92 16.37 -28.47
N GLY A 323 -2.86 16.22 -27.53
CA GLY A 323 -3.39 14.92 -27.10
C GLY A 323 -3.34 14.71 -25.59
N THR A 324 -3.77 13.52 -25.18
CA THR A 324 -3.92 13.15 -23.77
C THR A 324 -3.11 11.89 -23.45
N LEU A 325 -2.26 11.95 -22.42
CA LEU A 325 -1.49 10.80 -21.91
C LEU A 325 -2.33 9.79 -21.11
N GLY A 326 -3.50 10.19 -20.62
CA GLY A 326 -4.34 9.33 -19.77
C GLY A 326 -3.79 9.12 -18.35
N THR A 327 -2.91 10.01 -17.87
CA THR A 327 -2.38 9.96 -16.51
C THR A 327 -3.50 9.96 -15.48
N SER A 328 -3.56 8.93 -14.66
CA SER A 328 -4.62 8.71 -13.68
C SER A 328 -4.05 8.05 -12.42
N VAL A 329 -4.70 8.33 -11.29
CA VAL A 329 -4.36 7.80 -9.97
C VAL A 329 -5.65 7.55 -9.19
N ALA A 330 -5.67 6.50 -8.37
CA ALA A 330 -6.76 6.16 -7.47
C ALA A 330 -6.20 5.68 -6.12
N LYS A 331 -6.91 6.04 -5.06
CA LYS A 331 -6.77 5.40 -3.75
C LYS A 331 -7.65 4.15 -3.72
N ILE A 332 -7.10 3.06 -3.21
CA ILE A 332 -7.79 1.80 -2.97
C ILE A 332 -7.44 1.36 -1.55
N PHE A 333 -8.27 1.75 -0.60
CA PHE A 333 -8.00 1.64 0.83
C PHE A 333 -6.66 2.32 1.19
N ASP A 334 -5.67 1.58 1.67
CA ASP A 334 -4.32 2.05 1.99
C ASP A 334 -3.36 2.02 0.79
N MET A 335 -3.81 1.54 -0.38
CA MET A 335 -3.01 1.41 -1.58
C MET A 335 -3.26 2.58 -2.54
N THR A 336 -2.21 3.02 -3.23
CA THR A 336 -2.29 3.93 -4.38
C THR A 336 -2.00 3.17 -5.66
N VAL A 337 -2.85 3.39 -6.67
CA VAL A 337 -2.70 2.80 -8.00
C VAL A 337 -2.69 3.90 -9.04
N ALA A 338 -1.68 3.90 -9.91
CA ALA A 338 -1.52 4.93 -10.93
C ALA A 338 -1.10 4.36 -12.29
N SER A 339 -1.45 5.09 -13.35
CA SER A 339 -1.08 4.74 -14.73
C SER A 339 -0.89 5.97 -15.60
N THR A 340 -0.06 5.88 -16.63
CA THR A 340 0.13 6.91 -17.66
C THR A 340 0.59 6.27 -18.97
N GLY A 341 0.20 6.84 -20.11
CA GLY A 341 0.54 6.33 -21.43
C GLY A 341 -0.18 5.02 -21.78
N ALA A 342 0.45 4.23 -22.66
CA ALA A 342 -0.11 3.01 -23.18
C ALA A 342 -0.01 1.84 -22.20
N SER A 343 -1.06 1.02 -22.13
CA SER A 343 -1.04 -0.33 -21.53
C SER A 343 -0.76 -1.40 -22.58
N GLU A 344 -0.38 -2.61 -22.17
CA GLU A 344 -0.19 -3.73 -23.11
C GLU A 344 -1.48 -4.03 -23.89
N LYS A 345 -2.63 -3.96 -23.22
CA LYS A 345 -3.95 -4.11 -23.88
C LYS A 345 -4.17 -3.05 -24.96
N SER A 346 -3.80 -1.80 -24.70
CA SER A 346 -3.95 -0.72 -25.69
C SER A 346 -3.04 -0.90 -26.91
N LEU A 347 -1.80 -1.33 -26.68
CA LEU A 347 -0.82 -1.65 -27.71
C LEU A 347 -1.27 -2.82 -28.58
N SER A 348 -1.77 -3.88 -27.96
CA SER A 348 -2.33 -5.04 -28.66
C SER A 348 -3.52 -4.65 -29.55
N ARG A 349 -4.44 -3.81 -29.05
CA ARG A 349 -5.55 -3.26 -29.87
C ARG A 349 -5.07 -2.40 -31.04
N ALA A 350 -3.94 -1.72 -30.89
CA ALA A 350 -3.28 -0.97 -31.96
C ALA A 350 -2.44 -1.86 -32.91
N GLY A 351 -2.49 -3.19 -32.74
CA GLY A 351 -1.78 -4.14 -33.60
C GLY A 351 -0.29 -4.32 -33.28
N LYS A 352 0.17 -3.84 -32.12
CA LYS A 352 1.56 -4.01 -31.66
C LYS A 352 1.74 -5.34 -30.94
N VAL A 353 2.89 -5.98 -31.15
CA VAL A 353 3.21 -7.32 -30.65
C VAL A 353 4.29 -7.26 -29.57
N TYR A 354 4.04 -7.90 -28.42
CA TYR A 354 5.02 -8.03 -27.34
C TYR A 354 6.27 -8.80 -27.82
N GLY A 355 7.45 -8.32 -27.43
CA GLY A 355 8.73 -8.92 -27.81
C GLY A 355 9.22 -8.55 -29.21
N LYS A 356 8.47 -7.70 -29.94
CA LYS A 356 8.81 -7.23 -31.28
C LYS A 356 8.59 -5.73 -31.46
N ASP A 357 7.44 -5.21 -31.04
CA ASP A 357 7.10 -3.79 -31.15
C ASP A 357 7.25 -3.08 -29.79
N TYR A 358 7.11 -3.83 -28.70
CA TYR A 358 7.27 -3.34 -27.35
C TYR A 358 7.72 -4.44 -26.38
N HIS A 359 8.33 -4.01 -25.30
CA HIS A 359 8.81 -4.82 -24.18
C HIS A 359 8.27 -4.26 -22.86
N VAL A 360 8.48 -5.03 -21.79
CA VAL A 360 8.02 -4.69 -20.44
C VAL A 360 9.10 -5.02 -19.43
N SER A 361 9.30 -4.14 -18.46
CA SER A 361 10.02 -4.43 -17.21
C SER A 361 9.05 -4.34 -16.04
N LEU A 362 9.23 -5.20 -15.02
CA LEU A 362 8.45 -5.21 -13.79
C LEU A 362 9.41 -5.29 -12.61
N VAL A 363 9.40 -4.27 -11.76
CA VAL A 363 10.29 -4.16 -10.60
C VAL A 363 9.49 -3.93 -9.34
N HIS A 364 10.02 -4.39 -8.19
CA HIS A 364 9.39 -4.20 -6.87
C HIS A 364 10.29 -3.44 -5.89
N PRO A 365 10.57 -2.15 -6.14
CA PRO A 365 11.42 -1.35 -5.26
C PRO A 365 10.65 -0.90 -3.99
N MET A 366 11.39 -0.34 -3.04
CA MET A 366 10.83 0.34 -1.87
C MET A 366 10.56 1.82 -2.18
N SER A 367 9.60 2.44 -1.50
CA SER A 367 9.25 3.86 -1.63
C SER A 367 10.43 4.79 -1.33
N HIS A 368 11.24 4.43 -0.32
CA HIS A 368 12.48 5.10 0.06
C HIS A 368 13.51 4.11 0.61
N ALA A 369 14.60 4.62 1.18
CA ALA A 369 15.71 3.80 1.66
C ALA A 369 15.22 2.76 2.68
N GLY A 370 15.41 1.47 2.39
CA GLY A 370 14.84 0.38 3.20
C GLY A 370 15.39 0.26 4.64
N TYR A 371 16.45 1.00 4.98
CA TYR A 371 16.92 1.11 6.37
C TYR A 371 16.24 2.23 7.17
N TYR A 372 15.50 3.12 6.50
CA TYR A 372 14.77 4.20 7.13
C TYR A 372 13.32 3.75 7.41
N PRO A 373 12.74 4.09 8.59
CA PRO A 373 11.40 3.66 8.96
C PRO A 373 10.32 3.98 7.92
N GLY A 374 9.30 3.14 7.86
CA GLY A 374 8.14 3.32 6.99
C GLY A 374 8.35 3.14 5.50
N ALA A 375 9.48 2.54 5.07
CA ALA A 375 9.66 2.18 3.67
C ALA A 375 8.63 1.10 3.29
N THR A 376 7.80 1.38 2.30
CA THR A 376 6.79 0.43 1.80
C THR A 376 7.14 -0.05 0.40
N PRO A 377 6.78 -1.28 0.02
CA PRO A 377 7.03 -1.77 -1.32
C PRO A 377 6.07 -1.15 -2.34
N MET A 378 6.54 -0.97 -3.56
CA MET A 378 5.72 -0.69 -4.75
C MET A 378 6.08 -1.65 -5.87
N THR A 379 5.20 -1.74 -6.86
CA THR A 379 5.41 -2.47 -8.11
C THR A 379 5.33 -1.48 -9.25
N ILE A 380 6.37 -1.39 -10.06
CA ILE A 380 6.42 -0.53 -11.25
C ILE A 380 6.50 -1.44 -12.47
N LYS A 381 5.52 -1.29 -13.36
CA LYS A 381 5.53 -1.84 -14.70
C LYS A 381 5.87 -0.72 -15.68
N LEU A 382 6.96 -0.86 -16.42
CA LEU A 382 7.37 0.06 -17.47
C LEU A 382 7.21 -0.62 -18.83
N ILE A 383 6.56 0.05 -19.78
CA ILE A 383 6.30 -0.43 -21.13
C ILE A 383 7.08 0.47 -22.09
N PHE A 384 7.89 -0.12 -22.97
CA PHE A 384 8.81 0.61 -23.83
C PHE A 384 9.00 -0.09 -25.18
N ALA A 385 9.33 0.67 -26.23
CA ALA A 385 9.58 0.15 -27.57
C ALA A 385 11.03 -0.33 -27.74
N ASP A 386 11.30 -1.11 -28.79
CA ASP A 386 12.66 -1.57 -29.16
C ASP A 386 13.63 -0.41 -29.42
N CYS A 387 13.14 0.74 -29.89
CA CYS A 387 13.93 1.97 -30.07
C CYS A 387 14.21 2.74 -28.76
N GLY A 388 13.79 2.19 -27.62
CA GLY A 388 13.96 2.76 -26.29
C GLY A 388 12.90 3.79 -25.90
N ASP A 389 11.92 4.11 -26.75
CA ASP A 389 10.85 5.05 -26.40
C ASP A 389 10.02 4.48 -25.24
N VAL A 390 9.81 5.28 -24.19
CA VAL A 390 8.87 4.89 -23.13
C VAL A 390 7.46 5.08 -23.69
N LEU A 391 6.62 4.06 -23.55
CA LEU A 391 5.25 4.05 -24.08
C LEU A 391 4.22 4.22 -22.97
N GLY A 392 4.52 3.73 -21.77
CA GLY A 392 3.62 3.85 -20.63
C GLY A 392 4.18 3.25 -19.36
N ALA A 393 3.52 3.55 -18.24
CA ALA A 393 3.86 2.99 -16.94
C ALA A 393 2.63 2.77 -16.07
N GLN A 394 2.72 1.79 -15.19
CA GLN A 394 1.70 1.46 -14.20
C GLN A 394 2.38 1.20 -12.87
N ILE A 395 1.85 1.76 -11.80
CA ILE A 395 2.46 1.66 -10.47
C ILE A 395 1.38 1.32 -9.45
N VAL A 396 1.65 0.32 -8.62
CA VAL A 396 0.80 -0.10 -7.50
C VAL A 396 1.66 -0.19 -6.24
N GLY A 397 1.30 0.54 -5.18
CA GLY A 397 2.07 0.57 -3.93
C GLY A 397 1.34 1.34 -2.83
N TYR A 398 2.00 1.61 -1.72
CA TYR A 398 1.38 2.27 -0.56
C TYR A 398 1.84 3.72 -0.40
N ASP A 399 3.12 3.99 -0.67
CA ASP A 399 3.71 5.33 -0.53
C ASP A 399 4.56 5.73 -1.76
N GLY A 400 4.54 7.02 -2.08
CA GLY A 400 5.34 7.65 -3.13
C GLY A 400 5.05 7.14 -4.56
N VAL A 401 3.86 6.60 -4.82
CA VAL A 401 3.41 6.10 -6.12
C VAL A 401 3.14 7.27 -7.09
N ASP A 402 2.41 8.27 -6.62
CA ASP A 402 2.11 9.53 -7.29
C ASP A 402 3.38 10.25 -7.79
N LYS A 403 4.40 10.37 -6.94
CA LYS A 403 5.69 10.97 -7.32
C LYS A 403 6.32 10.29 -8.53
N ARG A 404 6.28 8.96 -8.58
CA ARG A 404 6.93 8.19 -9.67
C ARG A 404 6.10 8.20 -10.94
N ILE A 405 4.78 8.14 -10.84
CA ILE A 405 3.94 8.24 -12.04
C ILE A 405 4.07 9.63 -12.66
N ASP A 406 4.14 10.71 -11.85
CA ASP A 406 4.31 12.08 -12.35
C ASP A 406 5.67 12.28 -13.02
N THR A 407 6.73 11.68 -12.45
CA THR A 407 8.06 11.69 -13.05
C THR A 407 8.06 11.03 -14.44
N ILE A 408 7.46 9.84 -14.55
CA ILE A 408 7.39 9.13 -15.83
C ILE A 408 6.42 9.83 -16.80
N SER A 409 5.32 10.38 -16.31
CA SER A 409 4.35 11.13 -17.12
C SER A 409 4.99 12.38 -17.72
N THR A 410 5.83 13.08 -16.95
CA THR A 410 6.61 14.22 -17.43
C THR A 410 7.57 13.80 -18.53
N LEU A 411 8.26 12.67 -18.35
CA LEU A 411 9.17 12.14 -19.36
C LEU A 411 8.44 11.74 -20.65
N LEU A 412 7.29 11.07 -20.55
CA LEU A 412 6.44 10.73 -21.70
C LEU A 412 5.97 11.98 -22.46
N HIS A 413 5.66 13.07 -21.75
CA HIS A 413 5.28 14.33 -22.38
C HIS A 413 6.40 14.93 -23.25
N PHE A 414 7.65 14.61 -22.99
CA PHE A 414 8.78 15.03 -23.82
C PHE A 414 9.30 13.92 -24.75
N HIS A 415 8.49 12.86 -24.95
CA HIS A 415 8.87 11.68 -25.74
C HIS A 415 10.20 11.05 -25.28
N GLY A 416 10.44 11.05 -23.97
CA GLY A 416 11.68 10.53 -23.41
C GLY A 416 11.82 9.02 -23.54
N LYS A 417 13.07 8.57 -23.45
CA LYS A 417 13.51 7.20 -23.63
C LYS A 417 13.88 6.53 -22.32
N VAL A 418 14.09 5.22 -22.38
CA VAL A 418 14.61 4.41 -21.26
C VAL A 418 15.93 4.97 -20.75
N ASP A 419 16.83 5.39 -21.65
CA ASP A 419 18.11 6.00 -21.28
C ASP A 419 17.93 7.27 -20.45
N ASP A 420 16.91 8.08 -20.74
CA ASP A 420 16.62 9.27 -19.93
C ASP A 420 16.25 8.88 -18.49
N LEU A 421 15.43 7.83 -18.29
CA LEU A 421 15.10 7.31 -16.96
C LEU A 421 16.33 6.85 -16.18
N THR A 422 17.32 6.26 -16.86
CA THR A 422 18.57 5.83 -16.21
C THR A 422 19.44 6.98 -15.72
N ASN A 423 19.34 8.15 -16.38
CA ASN A 423 20.16 9.34 -16.14
C ASN A 423 19.47 10.40 -15.26
N LEU A 424 18.18 10.23 -14.93
CA LEU A 424 17.46 11.17 -14.07
C LEU A 424 18.13 11.30 -12.69
N GLU A 425 18.54 12.53 -12.36
CA GLU A 425 18.99 12.92 -11.02
C GLU A 425 17.79 13.37 -10.19
N LEU A 426 17.27 12.49 -9.33
CA LEU A 426 16.10 12.77 -8.49
C LEU A 426 16.50 13.07 -7.05
N ALA A 427 15.65 13.83 -6.35
CA ALA A 427 15.91 14.23 -4.97
C ALA A 427 16.04 13.01 -4.03
N TYR A 428 17.19 12.90 -3.36
CA TYR A 428 17.48 11.81 -2.44
C TYR A 428 17.86 12.31 -1.04
N ALA A 429 17.05 11.89 -0.07
CA ALA A 429 17.45 11.65 1.31
C ALA A 429 16.68 10.42 1.83
N PRO A 430 17.15 9.75 2.90
CA PRO A 430 16.55 8.49 3.37
C PRO A 430 15.03 8.47 3.56
N PRO A 431 14.37 9.55 4.03
CA PRO A 431 12.91 9.57 4.19
C PRO A 431 12.11 9.65 2.88
N TYR A 432 12.74 9.98 1.76
CA TYR A 432 12.02 10.35 0.53
C TYR A 432 12.33 9.42 -0.65
N SER A 433 13.55 8.91 -0.75
CA SER A 433 13.94 8.01 -1.84
C SER A 433 15.11 7.11 -1.43
N SER A 434 15.66 6.38 -2.40
CA SER A 434 16.91 5.65 -2.33
C SER A 434 17.96 6.32 -3.21
N ALA A 435 19.24 6.00 -3.03
CA ALA A 435 20.33 6.54 -3.85
C ALA A 435 20.15 6.30 -5.35
N LYS A 436 19.36 5.27 -5.70
CA LYS A 436 18.78 5.06 -7.03
C LYS A 436 17.27 5.03 -6.82
N ASP A 437 16.54 5.98 -7.41
CA ASP A 437 15.10 6.02 -7.26
C ASP A 437 14.46 4.78 -7.92
N PRO A 438 13.30 4.30 -7.43
CA PRO A 438 12.44 3.36 -8.15
C PRO A 438 12.33 3.61 -9.66
N VAL A 439 12.26 4.86 -10.12
CA VAL A 439 12.23 5.22 -11.56
C VAL A 439 13.54 4.84 -12.26
N ASN A 440 14.70 5.16 -11.66
CA ASN A 440 15.99 4.74 -12.21
C ASN A 440 16.10 3.21 -12.24
N PHE A 441 15.62 2.52 -11.21
CA PHE A 441 15.61 1.05 -11.18
C PHE A 441 14.76 0.43 -12.30
N ALA A 442 13.59 1.00 -12.58
CA ALA A 442 12.78 0.58 -13.73
C ALA A 442 13.50 0.86 -15.06
N GLY A 443 14.16 2.02 -15.18
CA GLY A 443 15.01 2.37 -16.32
C GLY A 443 16.15 1.36 -16.53
N TYR A 444 16.93 1.03 -15.49
CA TYR A 444 18.01 0.04 -15.60
C TYR A 444 17.49 -1.35 -15.97
N ALA A 445 16.34 -1.77 -15.44
CA ALA A 445 15.74 -3.05 -15.80
C ALA A 445 15.36 -3.09 -17.30
N ALA A 446 14.77 -2.01 -17.80
CA ALA A 446 14.42 -1.85 -19.21
C ALA A 446 15.66 -1.77 -20.12
N GLU A 447 16.67 -0.98 -19.74
CA GLU A 447 17.93 -0.85 -20.48
C GLU A 447 18.60 -2.20 -20.66
N ASN A 448 18.71 -3.00 -19.59
CA ASN A 448 19.30 -4.33 -19.66
C ASN A 448 18.55 -5.28 -20.63
N ILE A 449 17.24 -5.11 -20.79
CA ILE A 449 16.44 -5.86 -21.77
C ILE A 449 16.79 -5.39 -23.19
N LEU A 450 16.80 -4.08 -23.43
CA LEU A 450 17.09 -3.49 -24.75
C LEU A 450 18.48 -3.85 -25.28
N VAL A 451 19.50 -3.82 -24.41
CA VAL A 451 20.88 -4.15 -24.81
C VAL A 451 21.17 -5.66 -24.82
N GLY A 452 20.18 -6.50 -24.52
CA GLY A 452 20.31 -7.96 -24.52
C GLY A 452 21.13 -8.54 -23.36
N PHE A 453 21.26 -7.80 -22.25
CA PHE A 453 21.87 -8.34 -21.02
C PHE A 453 20.89 -9.13 -20.17
N ALA A 454 19.60 -8.80 -20.20
CA ALA A 454 18.54 -9.45 -19.46
C ALA A 454 17.54 -10.12 -20.42
N HIS A 455 17.19 -11.38 -20.16
CA HIS A 455 16.23 -12.14 -20.95
C HIS A 455 15.02 -12.52 -20.08
N PRO A 456 14.02 -11.63 -19.95
CA PRO A 456 12.85 -11.89 -19.11
C PRO A 456 11.92 -12.91 -19.75
N ILE A 457 11.21 -13.65 -18.91
CA ILE A 457 10.02 -14.42 -19.27
C ILE A 457 8.88 -13.97 -18.36
N LYS A 458 7.72 -13.67 -18.94
CA LYS A 458 6.48 -13.44 -18.19
C LYS A 458 5.95 -14.74 -17.59
N PHE A 459 5.24 -14.63 -16.47
CA PHE A 459 4.58 -15.77 -15.87
C PHE A 459 3.64 -16.49 -16.85
N SER A 460 2.88 -15.73 -17.65
CA SER A 460 1.99 -16.28 -18.68
C SER A 460 2.73 -17.02 -19.81
N GLU A 461 3.92 -16.55 -20.20
CA GLU A 461 4.74 -17.20 -21.22
C GLU A 461 5.34 -18.51 -20.70
N TRP A 462 5.80 -18.52 -19.45
CA TRP A 462 6.23 -19.75 -18.79
C TRP A 462 5.08 -20.74 -18.62
N GLU A 463 3.91 -20.26 -18.21
CA GLU A 463 2.73 -21.10 -17.98
C GLU A 463 2.22 -21.77 -19.27
N ALA A 464 2.33 -21.08 -20.40
CA ALA A 464 1.92 -21.60 -21.71
C ALA A 464 2.82 -22.73 -22.24
N ASP A 465 4.06 -22.86 -21.76
CA ASP A 465 5.04 -23.84 -22.27
C ASP A 465 5.92 -24.41 -21.14
N LYS A 466 5.27 -25.01 -20.13
CA LYS A 466 5.95 -25.55 -18.93
C LYS A 466 6.95 -26.66 -19.25
N ASP A 467 6.73 -27.41 -20.33
CA ASP A 467 7.58 -28.54 -20.71
C ASP A 467 8.92 -28.08 -21.30
N LYS A 468 8.97 -26.88 -21.88
CA LYS A 468 10.21 -26.29 -22.41
C LYS A 468 11.15 -25.80 -21.31
N TYR A 469 10.62 -25.37 -20.17
CA TYR A 469 11.36 -24.63 -19.15
C TYR A 469 11.55 -25.40 -17.85
N VAL A 470 12.75 -25.34 -17.29
CA VAL A 470 13.03 -25.81 -15.92
C VAL A 470 13.13 -24.62 -14.98
N LEU A 471 12.25 -24.58 -13.97
CA LEU A 471 12.31 -23.56 -12.94
C LEU A 471 13.55 -23.75 -12.05
N LEU A 472 14.29 -22.66 -11.85
CA LEU A 472 15.43 -22.59 -10.94
C LEU A 472 15.13 -21.55 -9.83
N ASP A 473 14.83 -22.04 -8.63
CA ASP A 473 14.63 -21.21 -7.45
C ASP A 473 15.99 -20.82 -6.85
N VAL A 474 16.30 -19.52 -6.89
CA VAL A 474 17.56 -18.98 -6.34
C VAL A 474 17.36 -18.22 -5.03
N ARG A 475 16.19 -18.37 -4.39
CA ARG A 475 15.94 -17.83 -3.04
C ARG A 475 16.77 -18.58 -2.00
N GLU A 476 16.96 -17.98 -0.83
CA GLU A 476 17.64 -18.66 0.27
C GLU A 476 16.72 -19.71 0.90
N GLU A 477 17.30 -20.71 1.58
CA GLU A 477 16.56 -21.88 2.12
C GLU A 477 15.34 -21.49 2.96
N ILE A 478 15.46 -20.45 3.78
CA ILE A 478 14.36 -19.97 4.63
C ILE A 478 13.16 -19.43 3.84
N GLU A 479 13.39 -18.82 2.69
CA GLU A 479 12.32 -18.29 1.84
C GLU A 479 11.56 -19.42 1.13
N VAL A 480 12.28 -20.47 0.73
CA VAL A 480 11.69 -21.66 0.10
C VAL A 480 10.88 -22.47 1.10
N LEU A 481 11.36 -22.61 2.33
CA LEU A 481 10.60 -23.24 3.40
C LEU A 481 9.29 -22.50 3.71
N ALA A 482 9.31 -21.17 3.66
CA ALA A 482 8.12 -20.36 3.92
C ALA A 482 7.09 -20.39 2.77
N SER A 483 7.54 -20.52 1.53
CA SER A 483 6.67 -20.56 0.36
C SER A 483 7.32 -21.37 -0.77
N PRO A 484 7.18 -22.71 -0.75
CA PRO A 484 7.78 -23.59 -1.74
C PRO A 484 7.11 -23.43 -3.11
N VAL A 485 7.84 -23.79 -4.16
CA VAL A 485 7.35 -23.83 -5.54
C VAL A 485 7.59 -25.24 -6.08
N ASP A 486 6.50 -25.93 -6.43
CA ASP A 486 6.56 -27.30 -6.88
C ASP A 486 7.31 -27.42 -8.21
N GLY A 487 8.16 -28.45 -8.33
CA GLY A 487 8.91 -28.73 -9.55
C GLY A 487 10.13 -27.83 -9.82
N ALA A 488 10.42 -26.87 -8.94
CA ALA A 488 11.62 -26.02 -9.08
C ALA A 488 12.88 -26.70 -8.52
N ILE A 489 13.99 -26.60 -9.26
CA ILE A 489 15.32 -26.93 -8.75
C ILE A 489 15.75 -25.80 -7.82
N HIS A 490 16.19 -26.11 -6.60
CA HIS A 490 16.62 -25.10 -5.63
C HIS A 490 18.14 -25.02 -5.51
N ILE A 491 18.71 -23.89 -5.92
CA ILE A 491 20.12 -23.53 -5.70
C ILE A 491 20.17 -22.06 -5.27
N PRO A 492 20.38 -21.75 -3.97
CA PRO A 492 20.46 -20.38 -3.50
C PRO A 492 21.46 -19.56 -4.30
N LEU A 493 21.15 -18.29 -4.59
CA LEU A 493 22.02 -17.42 -5.40
C LEU A 493 23.45 -17.35 -4.84
N THR A 494 23.59 -17.35 -3.52
CA THR A 494 24.88 -17.33 -2.81
C THR A 494 25.74 -18.57 -3.09
N LYS A 495 25.12 -19.71 -3.41
CA LYS A 495 25.77 -20.99 -3.72
C LYS A 495 25.85 -21.28 -5.22
N LEU A 496 25.11 -20.55 -6.05
CA LEU A 496 24.98 -20.82 -7.49
C LEU A 496 26.32 -20.83 -8.24
N ARG A 497 27.26 -19.95 -7.87
CA ARG A 497 28.58 -19.90 -8.53
C ARG A 497 29.43 -21.15 -8.33
N ASP A 498 29.20 -21.87 -7.24
CA ASP A 498 29.93 -23.09 -6.90
C ASP A 498 29.16 -24.36 -7.32
N ARG A 499 27.87 -24.21 -7.65
CA ARG A 499 26.93 -25.32 -7.89
C ARG A 499 26.26 -25.31 -9.26
N PHE A 500 26.58 -24.36 -10.14
CA PHE A 500 25.95 -24.29 -11.47
C PHE A 500 26.23 -25.54 -12.32
N GLU A 501 27.31 -26.29 -12.05
CA GLU A 501 27.62 -27.55 -12.74
C GLU A 501 26.64 -28.68 -12.40
N GLU A 502 25.82 -28.54 -11.36
CA GLU A 502 24.70 -29.45 -11.08
C GLU A 502 23.56 -29.32 -12.11
N LEU A 503 23.56 -28.23 -12.88
CA LEU A 503 22.57 -27.96 -13.92
C LEU A 503 22.99 -28.62 -15.24
N ASP A 504 22.03 -29.27 -15.88
CA ASP A 504 22.11 -29.91 -17.18
C ASP A 504 22.19 -28.86 -18.30
N ARG A 505 23.22 -28.92 -19.13
CA ARG A 505 23.48 -27.92 -20.17
C ARG A 505 22.49 -27.98 -21.34
N ASP A 506 21.79 -29.10 -21.51
CA ASP A 506 20.82 -29.28 -22.60
C ASP A 506 19.42 -28.72 -22.25
N LYS A 507 19.24 -28.21 -21.04
CA LYS A 507 17.96 -27.67 -20.56
C LYS A 507 17.91 -26.15 -20.58
N CYS A 508 16.71 -25.63 -20.79
CA CYS A 508 16.41 -24.21 -20.72
C CYS A 508 15.92 -23.83 -19.31
N TYR A 509 16.64 -22.97 -18.62
CA TYR A 509 16.33 -22.59 -17.24
C TYR A 509 15.55 -21.27 -17.14
N VAL A 510 14.63 -21.18 -16.20
CA VAL A 510 13.97 -19.92 -15.81
C VAL A 510 14.27 -19.68 -14.34
N ALA A 511 15.25 -18.80 -14.08
CA ALA A 511 15.66 -18.43 -12.74
C ALA A 511 14.66 -17.46 -12.10
N PHE A 512 14.22 -17.74 -10.89
CA PHE A 512 13.35 -16.83 -10.15
C PHE A 512 13.84 -16.66 -8.71
N CYS A 513 13.52 -15.50 -8.16
CA CYS A 513 13.68 -15.20 -6.74
C CYS A 513 12.39 -14.58 -6.20
N ALA A 514 12.42 -13.97 -5.01
CA ALA A 514 11.26 -13.27 -4.46
C ALA A 514 10.67 -12.22 -5.43
N VAL A 515 11.50 -11.31 -5.96
CA VAL A 515 11.05 -10.11 -6.70
C VAL A 515 11.71 -9.93 -8.09
N GLY A 516 12.30 -10.98 -8.65
CA GLY A 516 13.00 -10.94 -9.94
C GLY A 516 14.48 -10.49 -9.90
N LEU A 517 14.90 -9.61 -8.98
CA LEU A 517 16.27 -9.06 -8.95
C LEU A 517 17.38 -10.12 -8.86
N ARG A 518 17.28 -11.06 -7.90
CA ARG A 518 18.25 -12.15 -7.75
C ARG A 518 18.13 -13.19 -8.87
N GLY A 519 16.93 -13.36 -9.42
CA GLY A 519 16.70 -14.18 -10.61
C GLY A 519 17.46 -13.65 -11.83
N TYR A 520 17.41 -12.34 -12.06
CA TYR A 520 18.25 -11.67 -13.07
C TYR A 520 19.74 -11.91 -12.83
N ILE A 521 20.24 -11.75 -11.60
CA ILE A 521 21.66 -12.03 -11.30
C ILE A 521 22.03 -13.49 -11.61
N ALA A 522 21.14 -14.44 -11.30
CA ALA A 522 21.35 -15.85 -11.62
C ALA A 522 21.36 -16.11 -13.13
N GLU A 523 20.43 -15.53 -13.88
CA GLU A 523 20.40 -15.59 -15.34
C GLU A 523 21.71 -15.05 -15.95
N ARG A 524 22.21 -13.90 -15.47
CA ARG A 524 23.50 -13.34 -15.90
C ARG A 524 24.66 -14.28 -15.65
N ILE A 525 24.70 -14.93 -14.49
CA ILE A 525 25.75 -15.91 -14.14
C ILE A 525 25.68 -17.09 -15.11
N LEU A 526 24.50 -17.66 -15.32
CA LEU A 526 24.30 -18.85 -16.15
C LEU A 526 24.59 -18.59 -17.63
N ARG A 527 24.09 -17.49 -18.20
CA ARG A 527 24.37 -17.13 -19.60
C ARG A 527 25.85 -16.91 -19.86
N GLN A 528 26.57 -16.28 -18.94
CA GLN A 528 28.04 -16.11 -19.06
C GLN A 528 28.80 -17.44 -18.96
N LYS A 529 28.17 -18.50 -18.45
CA LYS A 529 28.70 -19.88 -18.40
C LYS A 529 28.19 -20.77 -19.55
N GLY A 530 27.46 -20.18 -20.51
CA GLY A 530 26.98 -20.85 -21.72
C GLY A 530 25.69 -21.66 -21.54
N TYR A 531 24.89 -21.39 -20.51
CA TYR A 531 23.57 -22.00 -20.33
C TYR A 531 22.49 -21.18 -21.06
N ASP A 532 21.46 -21.84 -21.58
CA ASP A 532 20.21 -21.18 -22.00
C ASP A 532 19.36 -20.90 -20.75
N ALA A 533 19.34 -19.63 -20.33
CA ALA A 533 18.73 -19.21 -19.08
C ALA A 533 17.94 -17.91 -19.25
N TYR A 534 16.77 -17.85 -18.64
CA TYR A 534 15.92 -16.66 -18.56
C TYR A 534 15.69 -16.34 -17.09
N TYR A 535 15.08 -15.19 -16.81
CA TYR A 535 14.58 -14.92 -15.46
C TYR A 535 13.09 -14.61 -15.47
N LEU A 536 12.41 -15.03 -14.40
CA LEU A 536 10.99 -14.73 -14.23
C LEU A 536 10.82 -13.27 -13.81
N ILE A 537 10.19 -12.48 -14.67
CA ILE A 537 9.92 -11.06 -14.42
C ILE A 537 8.98 -10.90 -13.21
N GLY A 538 9.33 -10.00 -12.27
CA GLY A 538 8.63 -9.85 -10.98
C GLY A 538 8.83 -11.00 -9.97
N GLY A 539 9.36 -12.15 -10.40
CA GLY A 539 9.68 -13.29 -9.53
C GLY A 539 8.47 -13.96 -8.87
N HIS A 540 8.73 -14.67 -7.77
CA HIS A 540 7.75 -15.45 -7.00
C HIS A 540 6.59 -14.59 -6.48
N ARG A 541 6.85 -13.31 -6.15
CA ARG A 541 5.81 -12.38 -5.68
C ARG A 541 4.72 -12.20 -6.73
N THR A 542 5.10 -11.82 -7.95
CA THR A 542 4.15 -11.64 -9.05
C THR A 542 3.46 -12.94 -9.41
N MET A 543 4.20 -14.06 -9.46
CA MET A 543 3.61 -15.38 -9.67
C MET A 543 2.52 -15.70 -8.64
N LYS A 544 2.84 -15.57 -7.36
CA LYS A 544 1.90 -15.84 -6.26
C LYS A 544 0.65 -14.98 -6.36
N THR A 545 0.80 -13.69 -6.67
CA THR A 545 -0.32 -12.77 -6.86
C THR A 545 -1.20 -13.18 -8.05
N LEU A 546 -0.60 -13.51 -9.19
CA LEU A 546 -1.31 -13.94 -10.39
C LEU A 546 -2.11 -15.23 -10.16
N THR A 547 -1.54 -16.18 -9.42
CA THR A 547 -2.19 -17.46 -9.09
C THR A 547 -3.12 -17.39 -7.88
N ALA A 548 -3.26 -16.22 -7.22
CA ALA A 548 -4.07 -16.10 -6.02
C ALA A 548 -5.56 -16.32 -6.33
N ASP A 549 -6.17 -17.26 -5.60
CA ASP A 549 -7.61 -17.49 -5.62
C ASP A 549 -8.29 -16.50 -4.67
N ILE A 550 -8.85 -15.43 -5.25
CA ILE A 550 -9.48 -14.33 -4.53
C ILE A 550 -10.63 -14.83 -3.66
N SER A 551 -11.36 -15.87 -4.11
CA SER A 551 -12.51 -16.41 -3.38
C SER A 551 -12.15 -17.06 -2.04
N LYS A 552 -10.86 -17.41 -1.84
CA LYS A 552 -10.35 -18.04 -0.62
C LYS A 552 -9.67 -17.06 0.33
N ILE A 553 -9.53 -15.79 -0.05
CA ILE A 553 -8.92 -14.77 0.79
C ILE A 553 -9.91 -14.42 1.90
N LYS A 554 -9.49 -14.59 3.15
CA LYS A 554 -10.28 -14.14 4.31
C LYS A 554 -10.06 -12.65 4.51
N ALA A 555 -11.14 -11.91 4.75
CA ALA A 555 -11.08 -10.52 5.14
C ALA A 555 -10.20 -10.37 6.39
N HIS A 556 -9.30 -9.39 6.40
CA HIS A 556 -8.64 -8.97 7.62
C HIS A 556 -9.70 -8.33 8.52
N GLN A 557 -9.90 -8.86 9.73
CA GLN A 557 -10.69 -8.17 10.75
C GLN A 557 -9.89 -6.95 11.22
N GLY A 558 -10.08 -5.81 10.54
CA GLY A 558 -9.61 -4.50 10.97
C GLY A 558 -10.48 -3.97 12.11
N ALA A 559 -9.85 -3.26 13.04
CA ALA A 559 -10.40 -2.75 14.29
C ALA A 559 -11.76 -2.05 14.15
N ASP A 560 -12.65 -2.28 15.13
CA ASP A 560 -13.78 -1.40 15.40
C ASP A 560 -13.31 0.05 15.42
N ALA A 561 -13.88 0.86 14.53
CA ALA A 561 -13.63 2.30 14.46
C ALA A 561 -14.08 2.98 15.75
N ALA A 562 -13.19 3.07 16.74
CA ALA A 562 -13.35 3.96 17.88
C ALA A 562 -13.22 5.42 17.39
N LYS A 563 -14.38 6.06 17.23
CA LYS A 563 -14.55 7.47 16.87
C LYS A 563 -13.71 8.38 17.78
N VAL A 564 -12.79 9.14 17.19
CA VAL A 564 -12.30 10.38 17.80
C VAL A 564 -13.37 11.45 17.59
N ASP A 565 -14.23 11.61 18.60
CA ASP A 565 -15.26 12.66 18.64
C ASP A 565 -14.62 13.99 19.07
N THR A 566 -14.39 14.87 18.10
CA THR A 566 -14.12 16.29 18.34
C THR A 566 -15.42 17.07 18.21
N SER A 567 -16.20 17.12 19.27
CA SER A 567 -17.25 18.12 19.43
C SER A 567 -17.29 18.62 20.87
N GLN A 568 -16.98 19.91 21.04
CA GLN A 568 -17.33 20.64 22.26
C GLN A 568 -18.83 20.95 22.19
N GLU A 569 -19.63 20.45 23.14
CA GLU A 569 -20.46 21.31 24.00
C GLU A 569 -21.14 20.53 25.14
N LYS A 570 -21.33 21.26 26.24
CA LYS A 570 -21.62 20.82 27.61
C LYS A 570 -22.99 20.14 27.78
N LEU A 571 -23.05 19.14 28.67
CA LEU A 571 -24.11 19.00 29.68
C LEU A 571 -23.63 18.13 30.84
N ALA A 572 -23.79 18.67 32.05
CA ALA A 572 -23.32 18.11 33.30
C ALA A 572 -24.15 16.91 33.75
N VAL A 573 -23.48 15.79 34.06
CA VAL A 573 -23.96 14.79 35.01
C VAL A 573 -22.77 14.37 35.88
N ASN A 574 -22.88 14.65 37.18
CA ASN A 574 -21.93 14.23 38.20
C ASN A 574 -21.82 12.70 38.23
N SER A 575 -20.66 12.17 37.84
CA SER A 575 -20.15 10.93 38.42
C SER A 575 -18.63 11.11 38.60
N VAL A 576 -18.21 11.09 39.86
CA VAL A 576 -16.79 11.14 40.23
C VAL A 576 -16.18 9.80 39.84
N ARG A 577 -15.45 9.74 38.72
CA ARG A 577 -14.50 8.67 38.41
C ARG A 577 -13.11 9.29 38.40
N ALA A 578 -12.21 8.71 39.18
CA ALA A 578 -10.83 9.14 39.32
C ALA A 578 -10.15 9.22 37.94
N GLU A 579 -9.50 10.35 37.64
CA GLU A 579 -8.66 10.50 36.45
C GLU A 579 -7.41 9.63 36.61
N ASN A 580 -7.36 8.50 35.88
CA ASN A 580 -6.15 7.69 35.79
C ASN A 580 -5.12 8.39 34.89
N LYS A 581 -3.85 8.37 35.28
CA LYS A 581 -2.78 9.10 34.61
C LYS A 581 -2.34 8.33 33.35
N THR A 582 -2.27 9.02 32.21
CA THR A 582 -1.68 8.47 30.98
C THR A 582 -0.24 8.94 30.86
N VAL A 583 0.69 7.99 30.72
CA VAL A 583 2.12 8.26 30.47
C VAL A 583 2.47 7.75 29.08
N ALA A 584 3.09 8.58 28.25
CA ALA A 584 3.54 8.20 26.92
C ALA A 584 5.04 7.86 26.93
N ILE A 585 5.42 6.78 26.25
CA ILE A 585 6.80 6.37 26.05
C ILE A 585 7.08 6.09 24.58
N ASP A 586 8.22 6.58 24.10
CA ASP A 586 8.71 6.29 22.76
C ASP A 586 9.75 5.17 22.82
N ALA A 587 9.43 4.01 22.27
CA ALA A 587 10.31 2.85 22.11
C ALA A 587 10.77 2.65 20.65
N CYS A 588 10.61 3.65 19.78
CA CYS A 588 11.15 3.64 18.43
C CYS A 588 12.68 3.55 18.43
N GLY A 589 13.24 2.94 17.39
CA GLY A 589 14.68 2.70 17.24
C GLY A 589 15.22 1.49 18.01
N LEU A 590 14.44 0.90 18.92
CA LEU A 590 14.83 -0.30 19.65
C LEU A 590 14.44 -1.56 18.87
N SER A 591 15.31 -2.58 18.89
CA SER A 591 15.02 -3.92 18.37
C SER A 591 14.75 -4.89 19.52
N CYS A 592 14.01 -5.98 19.26
CA CYS A 592 13.75 -7.06 20.23
C CYS A 592 15.02 -7.46 21.02
N PRO A 593 14.98 -7.48 22.38
CA PRO A 593 13.81 -7.36 23.26
C PRO A 593 13.56 -5.92 23.78
N GLY A 594 14.23 -4.91 23.23
CA GLY A 594 14.26 -3.53 23.75
C GLY A 594 12.90 -2.87 24.01
N PRO A 595 11.94 -2.91 23.06
CA PRO A 595 10.61 -2.31 23.28
C PRO A 595 9.88 -2.88 24.50
N ILE A 596 9.87 -4.21 24.66
CA ILE A 596 9.20 -4.89 25.78
C ILE A 596 9.89 -4.60 27.12
N LEU A 597 11.22 -4.48 27.13
CA LEU A 597 11.96 -4.07 28.33
C LEU A 597 11.58 -2.65 28.76
N LYS A 598 11.53 -1.71 27.81
CA LYS A 598 11.15 -0.31 28.07
C LYS A 598 9.72 -0.19 28.58
N VAL A 599 8.81 -0.99 28.02
CA VAL A 599 7.44 -1.13 28.53
C VAL A 599 7.42 -1.69 29.95
N SER A 600 8.16 -2.78 30.21
CA SER A 600 8.20 -3.40 31.54
C SER A 600 8.70 -2.44 32.62
N ASP A 601 9.76 -1.69 32.34
CA ASP A 601 10.33 -0.73 33.27
C ASP A 601 9.45 0.49 33.49
N ALA A 602 8.83 1.04 32.43
CA ALA A 602 7.86 2.12 32.56
C ALA A 602 6.61 1.66 33.33
N MET A 603 6.13 0.44 33.07
CA MET A 603 4.95 -0.10 33.72
C MET A 603 5.17 -0.26 35.23
N LYS A 604 6.37 -0.64 35.69
CA LYS A 604 6.71 -0.75 37.14
C LYS A 604 6.54 0.57 37.91
N ALA A 605 6.66 1.71 37.23
CA ALA A 605 6.55 3.04 37.84
C ALA A 605 5.11 3.60 37.92
N LEU A 606 4.12 2.93 37.33
CA LEU A 606 2.72 3.37 37.29
C LEU A 606 1.88 2.83 38.48
N GLU A 607 0.73 3.43 38.78
CA GLU A 607 -0.22 2.86 39.75
C GLU A 607 -1.26 1.97 39.05
N THR A 608 -1.96 1.10 39.80
CA THR A 608 -3.00 0.23 39.23
C THR A 608 -4.14 1.08 38.66
N GLY A 609 -4.45 0.88 37.38
CA GLY A 609 -5.44 1.66 36.63
C GLY A 609 -4.85 2.71 35.69
N ASP A 610 -3.58 3.10 35.86
CA ASP A 610 -2.89 4.04 34.97
C ASP A 610 -2.66 3.47 33.57
N LYS A 611 -2.59 4.37 32.58
CA LYS A 611 -2.40 4.02 31.17
C LYS A 611 -0.97 4.32 30.71
N LEU A 612 -0.44 3.44 29.87
CA LEU A 612 0.85 3.59 29.21
C LEU A 612 0.64 3.57 27.70
N ASP A 613 0.91 4.69 27.03
CA ASP A 613 0.89 4.81 25.57
C ASP A 613 2.31 4.57 25.04
N VAL A 614 2.47 3.66 24.07
CA VAL A 614 3.76 3.18 23.58
C VAL A 614 3.81 3.27 22.08
N SER A 615 4.83 3.96 21.56
CA SER A 615 5.19 3.94 20.13
C SER A 615 6.44 3.09 19.91
N ALA A 616 6.47 2.21 18.90
CA ALA A 616 7.62 1.38 18.58
C ALA A 616 7.77 1.19 17.06
N SER A 617 9.00 0.96 16.60
CA SER A 617 9.30 0.73 15.17
C SER A 617 9.73 -0.70 14.87
N ASP A 618 9.66 -1.61 15.86
CA ASP A 618 10.00 -3.02 15.70
C ASP A 618 8.77 -3.81 15.22
N PRO A 619 8.78 -4.47 14.05
CA PRO A 619 7.64 -5.24 13.54
C PRO A 619 7.20 -6.40 14.43
N GLY A 620 8.06 -6.89 15.33
CA GLY A 620 7.69 -7.89 16.33
C GLY A 620 6.83 -7.34 17.48
N PHE A 621 6.81 -6.03 17.68
CA PHE A 621 6.27 -5.41 18.90
C PHE A 621 4.78 -5.68 19.14
N ILE A 622 3.93 -5.61 18.11
CA ILE A 622 2.47 -5.83 18.26
C ILE A 622 2.16 -7.27 18.72
N SER A 623 2.89 -8.25 18.20
CA SER A 623 2.74 -9.65 18.62
C SER A 623 3.28 -9.88 20.04
N ASP A 624 4.43 -9.27 20.34
CA ASP A 624 5.12 -9.43 21.62
C ASP A 624 4.36 -8.73 22.76
N ILE A 625 3.76 -7.56 22.50
CA ILE A 625 3.09 -6.75 23.53
C ILE A 625 1.78 -7.39 24.01
N GLY A 626 1.01 -7.99 23.10
CA GLY A 626 -0.17 -8.77 23.46
C GLY A 626 0.19 -9.97 24.34
N SER A 627 1.25 -10.70 23.97
CA SER A 627 1.78 -11.83 24.74
C SER A 627 2.34 -11.39 26.10
N TRP A 628 2.93 -10.20 26.17
CA TRP A 628 3.46 -9.63 27.41
C TRP A 628 2.34 -9.24 28.39
N CYS A 629 1.28 -8.58 27.92
CA CYS A 629 0.10 -8.23 28.72
C CYS A 629 -0.54 -9.46 29.36
N GLN A 630 -0.76 -10.51 28.56
CA GLN A 630 -1.33 -11.78 29.03
C GLN A 630 -0.48 -12.46 30.11
N ASN A 631 0.85 -12.43 29.98
CA ASN A 631 1.74 -13.09 30.95
C ASN A 631 2.01 -12.25 32.22
N THR A 632 1.80 -10.93 32.17
CA THR A 632 2.08 -10.02 33.29
C THR A 632 0.83 -9.53 34.01
N GLY A 633 -0.37 -9.87 33.53
CA GLY A 633 -1.64 -9.45 34.12
C GLY A 633 -2.02 -7.99 33.82
N ASN A 634 -1.41 -7.39 32.79
CA ASN A 634 -1.73 -6.03 32.31
C ASN A 634 -2.68 -6.11 31.12
N THR A 635 -3.39 -5.01 30.85
CA THR A 635 -4.46 -4.99 29.84
C THR A 635 -4.03 -4.21 28.62
N LEU A 636 -4.11 -4.84 27.45
CA LEU A 636 -3.91 -4.17 26.17
C LEU A 636 -5.24 -3.54 25.76
N LEU A 637 -5.29 -2.21 25.68
CA LEU A 637 -6.50 -1.46 25.34
C LEU A 637 -6.63 -1.26 23.84
N GLU A 638 -5.57 -0.80 23.19
CA GLU A 638 -5.57 -0.45 21.76
C GLU A 638 -4.22 -0.81 21.13
N THR A 639 -4.27 -1.21 19.85
CA THR A 639 -3.08 -1.33 19.00
C THR A 639 -3.38 -0.75 17.63
N SER A 640 -2.46 0.01 17.07
CA SER A 640 -2.54 0.47 15.69
C SER A 640 -1.19 0.33 14.98
N SER A 641 -1.25 0.27 13.65
CA SER A 641 -0.09 0.20 12.78
C SER A 641 -0.29 1.24 11.69
N ASP A 642 0.57 2.24 11.64
CA ASP A 642 0.56 3.28 10.61
C ASP A 642 1.96 3.41 10.01
N GLY A 643 2.07 3.14 8.70
CA GLY A 643 3.32 3.36 7.95
C GLY A 643 4.59 2.77 8.57
N GLY A 644 4.54 1.59 9.22
CA GLY A 644 5.70 0.97 9.87
C GLY A 644 6.04 1.50 11.28
N SER A 645 5.19 2.36 11.83
CA SER A 645 5.12 2.69 13.26
C SER A 645 4.02 1.85 13.92
N TYR A 646 4.33 1.28 15.07
CA TYR A 646 3.44 0.42 15.85
C TYR A 646 3.10 1.12 17.15
N HIS A 647 1.82 1.34 17.40
CA HIS A 647 1.34 2.00 18.60
C HIS A 647 0.54 1.02 19.46
N ALA A 648 0.70 1.09 20.77
CA ALA A 648 -0.05 0.27 21.72
C ALA A 648 -0.37 1.07 23.00
N VAL A 649 -1.64 1.05 23.42
CA VAL A 649 -2.08 1.63 24.68
C VAL A 649 -2.37 0.51 25.67
N LEU A 650 -1.72 0.57 26.84
CA LEU A 650 -1.75 -0.45 27.88
C LEU A 650 -2.34 0.14 29.17
N GLN A 651 -2.88 -0.71 30.04
CA GLN A 651 -3.34 -0.32 31.36
C GLN A 651 -2.76 -1.25 32.43
N ARG A 652 -2.28 -0.67 33.53
CA ARG A 652 -1.70 -1.44 34.64
C ARG A 652 -2.79 -2.15 35.46
N GLY A 653 -2.78 -3.48 35.45
CA GLY A 653 -3.44 -4.34 36.46
C GLY A 653 -4.97 -4.32 36.57
N VAL A 654 -5.72 -4.64 35.49
CA VAL A 654 -7.16 -4.99 35.60
C VAL A 654 -7.53 -6.05 34.55
N SER A 655 -7.64 -7.33 34.91
CA SER A 655 -8.18 -8.34 33.99
C SER A 655 -9.69 -8.14 33.84
N CYS A 656 -10.12 -7.62 32.70
CA CYS A 656 -11.54 -7.61 32.32
C CYS A 656 -11.84 -8.92 31.60
N ASP A 657 -12.84 -9.68 32.04
CA ASP A 657 -13.43 -10.75 31.27
C ASP A 657 -14.35 -10.19 30.16
N ALA A 658 -14.62 -11.00 29.13
CA ALA A 658 -15.29 -10.62 27.89
C ALA A 658 -16.76 -10.13 28.03
N SER A 659 -17.24 -10.00 29.27
CA SER A 659 -18.58 -9.54 29.66
C SER A 659 -18.59 -8.10 30.23
N GLY A 660 -17.43 -7.48 30.45
CA GLY A 660 -17.33 -6.06 30.80
C GLY A 660 -17.55 -5.72 32.28
N VAL A 661 -17.38 -6.66 33.21
CA VAL A 661 -17.42 -6.39 34.65
C VAL A 661 -15.98 -6.30 35.19
N CYS A 662 -15.64 -5.20 35.86
CA CYS A 662 -14.28 -4.94 36.37
C CYS A 662 -14.31 -4.95 37.91
N GLU A 663 -13.55 -5.84 38.56
CA GLU A 663 -13.31 -5.78 40.00
C GLU A 663 -11.87 -5.32 40.31
N ALA A 664 -11.73 -4.41 41.28
CA ALA A 664 -10.44 -3.98 41.81
C ALA A 664 -9.92 -5.01 42.84
N PRO A 665 -8.60 -5.25 42.97
CA PRO A 665 -8.10 -6.20 43.95
C PRO A 665 -8.30 -5.64 45.36
N GLY A 666 -9.32 -6.15 46.04
CA GLY A 666 -9.62 -5.86 47.45
C GLY A 666 -8.70 -6.62 48.40
N SER A 667 -8.31 -5.94 49.47
CA SER A 667 -7.51 -6.46 50.59
C SER A 667 -8.22 -7.55 51.38
N SER A 668 -7.84 -8.82 51.20
CA SER A 668 -7.86 -9.85 52.25
C SER A 668 -7.20 -11.13 51.73
N CYS A 669 -5.99 -11.40 52.20
CA CYS A 669 -5.40 -12.73 52.11
C CYS A 669 -6.06 -13.60 53.17
N GLU A 670 -6.90 -14.57 52.79
CA GLU A 670 -7.04 -15.88 53.45
C GLU A 670 -8.04 -16.76 52.68
N GLU A 671 -7.57 -17.97 52.33
CA GLU A 671 -8.34 -19.17 51.97
C GLU A 671 -9.19 -19.19 50.68
N SER A 672 -8.55 -19.49 49.55
CA SER A 672 -8.83 -20.68 48.72
C SER A 672 -7.94 -20.66 47.48
N VAL A 673 -7.20 -21.75 47.26
CA VAL A 673 -6.20 -21.87 46.20
C VAL A 673 -6.90 -22.19 44.89
N ASP A 674 -6.96 -21.21 43.99
CA ASP A 674 -7.10 -21.45 42.55
C ASP A 674 -5.76 -21.16 41.85
N THR A 675 -5.18 -22.19 41.25
CA THR A 675 -3.79 -22.24 40.78
C THR A 675 -3.62 -21.63 39.38
N SER A 676 -3.68 -20.30 39.23
CA SER A 676 -3.40 -19.66 37.93
C SER A 676 -2.32 -18.57 37.92
N CYS A 677 -1.73 -18.23 39.07
CA CYS A 677 -0.70 -17.19 39.15
C CYS A 677 0.63 -17.67 39.78
N THR A 678 1.17 -18.78 39.30
CA THR A 678 2.56 -19.18 39.59
C THR A 678 3.49 -18.66 38.49
N PRO A 679 4.62 -17.99 38.81
CA PRO A 679 5.59 -17.55 37.80
C PRO A 679 6.06 -18.75 36.97
N LYS A 680 5.82 -18.72 35.66
CA LYS A 680 6.27 -19.78 34.74
C LYS A 680 7.81 -19.82 34.75
N GLU A 681 8.41 -20.98 35.00
CA GLU A 681 9.88 -21.13 34.97
C GLU A 681 10.37 -21.54 33.57
N LYS A 682 11.51 -20.99 33.14
CA LYS A 682 12.16 -21.28 31.85
C LYS A 682 13.59 -21.73 32.09
N THR A 683 14.00 -22.83 31.50
CA THR A 683 15.37 -23.34 31.64
C THR A 683 16.08 -23.39 30.30
N MET A 684 17.29 -22.84 30.25
CA MET A 684 18.14 -22.81 29.07
C MET A 684 19.48 -23.46 29.38
N ILE A 685 19.88 -24.43 28.58
CA ILE A 685 21.16 -25.14 28.70
C ILE A 685 22.07 -24.58 27.61
N VAL A 686 23.06 -23.78 28.02
CA VAL A 686 24.01 -23.13 27.11
C VAL A 686 25.28 -23.96 27.07
N PHE A 687 25.43 -24.76 26.01
CA PHE A 687 26.60 -25.62 25.83
C PHE A 687 27.64 -25.01 24.88
N ASP A 688 27.20 -24.14 23.97
CA ASP A 688 28.04 -23.51 22.97
C ASP A 688 28.61 -22.16 23.44
N GLY A 689 29.86 -21.88 23.03
CA GLY A 689 30.59 -20.66 23.38
C GLY A 689 30.68 -19.63 22.26
N ASP A 690 30.05 -19.86 21.11
CA ASP A 690 30.06 -18.92 19.99
C ASP A 690 29.24 -17.65 20.29
N LEU A 691 29.72 -16.52 19.78
CA LEU A 691 29.23 -15.17 20.08
C LEU A 691 27.76 -14.98 19.68
N ASP A 692 27.37 -15.42 18.49
CA ASP A 692 26.02 -15.32 17.96
C ASP A 692 25.01 -16.18 18.73
N LYS A 693 25.40 -17.40 19.11
CA LYS A 693 24.57 -18.29 19.94
C LYS A 693 24.43 -17.74 21.36
N ALA A 694 25.52 -17.20 21.92
CA ALA A 694 25.47 -16.52 23.22
C ALA A 694 24.54 -15.29 23.19
N ILE A 695 24.60 -14.45 22.14
CA ILE A 695 23.68 -13.32 21.97
C ILE A 695 22.22 -13.80 21.92
N ALA A 696 21.93 -14.83 21.12
CA ALA A 696 20.59 -15.41 21.04
C ALA A 696 20.08 -15.91 22.40
N SER A 697 20.89 -16.67 23.14
CA SER A 697 20.54 -17.17 24.48
C SER A 697 20.16 -16.05 25.43
N PHE A 698 20.90 -14.94 25.42
CA PHE A 698 20.65 -13.81 26.32
C PHE A 698 19.49 -12.90 25.87
N ILE A 699 19.23 -12.79 24.57
CA ILE A 699 18.00 -12.14 24.05
C ILE A 699 16.77 -12.91 24.52
N ILE A 700 16.77 -14.24 24.40
CA ILE A 700 15.63 -15.08 24.81
C ILE A 700 15.48 -15.03 26.34
N ALA A 701 16.59 -15.08 27.10
CA ALA A 701 16.55 -15.02 28.56
C ALA A 701 16.00 -13.70 29.10
N THR A 702 16.47 -12.57 28.57
CA THR A 702 15.99 -11.23 28.96
C THR A 702 14.54 -10.99 28.52
N GLY A 703 14.15 -11.44 27.33
CA GLY A 703 12.76 -11.42 26.89
C GLY A 703 11.84 -12.25 27.79
N ALA A 704 12.22 -13.48 28.11
CA ALA A 704 11.45 -14.34 29.01
C ALA A 704 11.30 -13.72 30.42
N ALA A 705 12.38 -13.14 30.97
CA ALA A 705 12.34 -12.45 32.25
C ALA A 705 11.45 -11.18 32.19
N ALA A 706 11.47 -10.44 31.07
CA ALA A 706 10.62 -9.26 30.88
C ALA A 706 9.13 -9.60 30.88
N MET A 707 8.79 -10.80 30.39
CA MET A 707 7.45 -11.38 30.42
C MET A 707 7.06 -11.96 31.79
N GLY A 708 7.85 -11.72 32.84
CA GLY A 708 7.55 -12.18 34.21
C GLY A 708 7.90 -13.64 34.50
N ASN A 709 8.64 -14.31 33.61
CA ASN A 709 9.07 -15.69 33.85
C ASN A 709 10.30 -15.73 34.76
N LYS A 710 10.39 -16.76 35.61
CA LYS A 710 11.64 -17.08 36.30
C LYS A 710 12.57 -17.82 35.33
N VAL A 711 13.78 -17.32 35.10
CA VAL A 711 14.69 -17.89 34.09
C VAL A 711 15.93 -18.50 34.76
N HIS A 712 16.24 -19.74 34.39
CA HIS A 712 17.44 -20.47 34.78
C HIS A 712 18.32 -20.71 33.56
N MET A 713 19.59 -20.30 33.61
CA MET A 713 20.57 -20.58 32.56
C MET A 713 21.67 -21.49 33.10
N PHE A 714 21.80 -22.69 32.54
CA PHE A 714 22.81 -23.68 32.91
C PHE A 714 23.93 -23.71 31.87
N PHE A 715 25.13 -23.25 32.25
CA PHE A 715 26.30 -23.17 31.38
C PHE A 715 27.18 -24.41 31.56
N THR A 716 27.48 -25.08 30.45
CA THR A 716 28.32 -26.29 30.44
C THR A 716 29.29 -26.25 29.25
N PHE A 717 30.37 -27.03 29.32
CA PHE A 717 31.42 -27.08 28.31
C PHE A 717 31.81 -25.67 27.78
N TRP A 718 31.80 -25.47 26.47
CA TRP A 718 32.25 -24.24 25.81
C TRP A 718 31.45 -23.01 26.25
N GLY A 719 30.18 -23.18 26.61
CA GLY A 719 29.31 -22.14 27.16
C GLY A 719 29.84 -21.48 28.44
N LEU A 720 30.70 -22.16 29.22
CA LEU A 720 31.38 -21.54 30.38
C LEU A 720 32.23 -20.31 30.00
N SER A 721 32.66 -20.21 28.74
CA SER A 721 33.44 -19.06 28.23
C SER A 721 32.61 -17.78 28.17
N VAL A 722 31.28 -17.90 28.02
CA VAL A 722 30.34 -16.77 27.92
C VAL A 722 30.27 -16.01 29.24
N ILE A 723 30.27 -16.74 30.36
CA ILE A 723 30.15 -16.22 31.73
C ILE A 723 31.50 -16.10 32.45
N ARG A 724 32.61 -16.16 31.73
CA ARG A 724 33.96 -15.97 32.29
C ARG A 724 34.30 -14.50 32.41
N LYS A 725 34.98 -14.09 33.48
CA LYS A 725 35.52 -12.73 33.63
C LYS A 725 36.52 -12.41 32.52
N HIS A 726 36.46 -11.18 32.01
CA HIS A 726 37.40 -10.70 30.99
C HIS A 726 38.85 -10.66 31.51
N GLN A 727 39.02 -10.29 32.77
CA GLN A 727 40.28 -10.30 33.51
C GLN A 727 40.12 -11.17 34.77
N PRO A 728 40.25 -12.51 34.65
CA PRO A 728 40.11 -13.39 35.79
C PRO A 728 41.32 -13.28 36.75
N PRO A 729 41.13 -13.43 38.07
CA PRO A 729 42.22 -13.41 39.04
C PRO A 729 43.18 -14.60 38.81
N THR A 730 44.43 -14.44 39.25
CA THR A 730 45.43 -15.51 39.15
C THR A 730 45.16 -16.56 40.22
N VAL A 731 44.76 -17.76 39.80
CA VAL A 731 44.46 -18.89 40.69
C VAL A 731 45.46 -20.02 40.46
N LYS A 732 45.81 -20.77 41.51
CA LYS A 732 46.75 -21.92 41.40
C LYS A 732 46.06 -23.08 40.67
N LYS A 733 46.66 -23.57 39.58
CA LYS A 733 46.13 -24.67 38.76
C LYS A 733 47.21 -25.72 38.49
N ASN A 734 46.79 -26.96 38.29
CA ASN A 734 47.66 -28.03 37.80
C ASN A 734 48.02 -27.79 36.31
N PHE A 735 49.15 -28.33 35.84
CA PHE A 735 49.72 -28.05 34.52
C PHE A 735 48.73 -28.22 33.36
N ILE A 736 47.97 -29.33 33.35
CA ILE A 736 46.96 -29.64 32.32
C ILE A 736 45.78 -28.66 32.39
N SER A 737 45.25 -28.40 33.59
CA SER A 737 44.15 -27.45 33.81
C SER A 737 44.54 -26.02 33.42
N GLY A 738 45.80 -25.63 33.63
CA GLY A 738 46.35 -24.34 33.19
C GLY A 738 46.43 -24.21 31.67
N MET A 739 46.74 -25.31 30.96
CA MET A 739 46.76 -25.35 29.50
C MET A 739 45.35 -25.17 28.91
N PHE A 740 44.37 -25.94 29.37
CA PHE A 740 42.97 -25.81 28.92
C PHE A 740 42.38 -24.41 29.21
N ALA A 741 42.61 -23.88 30.42
CA ALA A 741 42.11 -22.56 30.79
C ALA A 741 42.71 -21.40 29.98
N ASN A 742 43.90 -21.58 29.40
CA ASN A 742 44.55 -20.61 28.51
C ASN A 742 44.05 -20.71 27.07
N MET A 743 43.62 -21.89 26.62
CA MET A 743 43.01 -22.08 25.29
C MET A 743 41.58 -21.53 25.21
N LEU A 744 40.89 -21.40 26.35
CA LEU A 744 39.54 -20.86 26.40
C LEU A 744 39.49 -19.33 26.31
N PRO A 745 38.50 -18.77 25.59
CA PRO A 745 38.27 -17.34 25.55
C PRO A 745 38.16 -16.73 26.97
N LYS A 746 38.84 -15.59 27.17
CA LYS A 746 38.75 -14.81 28.42
C LYS A 746 37.63 -13.77 28.28
N GLY A 747 36.41 -14.22 28.59
CA GLY A 747 35.17 -13.46 28.60
C GLY A 747 34.52 -13.24 27.23
N SER A 748 33.28 -12.73 27.27
CA SER A 748 32.37 -12.53 26.14
C SER A 748 32.95 -11.75 24.95
N ARG A 749 33.92 -10.86 25.18
CA ARG A 749 34.59 -10.08 24.13
C ARG A 749 35.54 -10.88 23.23
N LYS A 750 35.95 -12.08 23.66
CA LYS A 750 36.89 -12.95 22.92
C LYS A 750 36.20 -14.14 22.26
N LEU A 751 34.88 -14.21 22.32
CA LEU A 751 34.11 -15.25 21.64
C LEU A 751 34.18 -15.05 20.12
N LYS A 752 34.16 -16.16 19.40
CA LYS A 752 34.19 -16.21 17.92
C LYS A 752 32.76 -16.36 17.42
N LEU A 753 32.51 -15.97 16.17
CA LEU A 753 31.25 -16.33 15.52
C LEU A 753 31.27 -17.80 15.11
N SER A 754 30.10 -18.45 15.17
CA SER A 754 29.91 -19.84 14.74
C SER A 754 30.20 -20.04 13.25
N HIS A 755 29.85 -19.05 12.45
CA HIS A 755 30.12 -18.98 11.02
C HIS A 755 30.70 -17.62 10.63
N MET A 756 31.46 -17.57 9.53
CA MET A 756 32.04 -16.33 8.98
C MET A 756 32.93 -15.55 9.97
N ASN A 757 33.61 -16.23 10.91
CA ASN A 757 34.46 -15.56 11.89
C ASN A 757 35.65 -14.80 11.26
N MET A 758 36.14 -15.22 10.07
CA MET A 758 37.18 -14.53 9.27
C MET A 758 38.37 -14.04 10.11
N GLY A 759 38.98 -14.92 10.91
CA GLY A 759 40.10 -14.56 11.79
C GLY A 759 39.76 -13.57 12.91
N GLY A 760 38.48 -13.45 13.28
CA GLY A 760 37.96 -12.49 14.26
C GLY A 760 37.39 -11.20 13.65
N MET A 761 37.46 -11.01 12.33
CA MET A 761 36.83 -9.87 11.65
C MET A 761 35.31 -9.96 11.69
N GLY A 762 34.73 -11.15 11.55
CA GLY A 762 33.29 -11.35 11.64
C GLY A 762 32.71 -10.93 13.00
N ALA A 763 33.38 -11.33 14.09
CA ALA A 763 32.99 -10.95 15.45
C ALA A 763 33.04 -9.43 15.70
N LYS A 764 33.97 -8.71 15.05
CA LYS A 764 34.00 -7.24 15.08
C LYS A 764 32.89 -6.63 14.22
N MET A 765 32.64 -7.20 13.03
CA MET A 765 31.62 -6.72 12.11
C MET A 765 30.22 -6.84 12.72
N ILE A 766 29.86 -7.99 13.29
CA ILE A 766 28.54 -8.18 13.91
C ILE A 766 28.33 -7.22 15.07
N ARG A 767 29.35 -6.99 15.91
CA ARG A 767 29.28 -6.03 17.02
C ARG A 767 29.12 -4.59 16.54
N ASN A 768 29.77 -4.21 15.43
CA ASN A 768 29.58 -2.90 14.82
C ASN A 768 28.19 -2.75 14.21
N VAL A 769 27.66 -3.79 13.55
CA VAL A 769 26.30 -3.80 13.00
C VAL A 769 25.27 -3.68 14.13
N MET A 770 25.43 -4.46 15.20
CA MET A 770 24.57 -4.37 16.40
C MET A 770 24.57 -2.94 16.97
N LYS A 771 25.76 -2.34 17.14
CA LYS A 771 25.89 -0.95 17.59
C LYS A 771 25.21 0.05 16.64
N SER A 772 25.30 -0.16 15.32
CA SER A 772 24.65 0.72 14.33
C SER A 772 23.12 0.59 14.29
N LYS A 773 22.59 -0.51 14.83
CA LYS A 773 21.16 -0.81 14.93
C LYS A 773 20.60 -0.66 16.35
N ASP A 774 21.36 -0.04 17.24
CA ASP A 774 21.02 0.13 18.66
C ASP A 774 20.66 -1.18 19.39
N ILE A 775 21.28 -2.29 18.97
CA ILE A 775 21.13 -3.60 19.61
C ILE A 775 22.14 -3.70 20.74
N ALA A 776 21.66 -4.02 21.95
CA ALA A 776 22.48 -4.23 23.13
C ALA A 776 23.60 -5.26 22.87
N SER A 777 24.81 -4.94 23.29
CA SER A 777 25.94 -5.87 23.27
C SER A 777 25.68 -7.07 24.17
N LEU A 778 26.37 -8.19 23.92
CA LEU A 778 26.30 -9.37 24.80
C LEU A 778 26.62 -9.02 26.26
N GLU A 779 27.55 -8.09 26.49
CA GLU A 779 27.90 -7.64 27.83
C GLU A 779 26.77 -6.86 28.52
N GLU A 780 26.04 -6.04 27.77
CA GLU A 780 24.86 -5.33 28.27
C GLU A 780 23.72 -6.32 28.54
N LEU A 781 23.45 -7.25 27.63
CA LEU A 781 22.44 -8.29 27.81
C LEU A 781 22.71 -9.18 29.02
N ILE A 782 23.98 -9.55 29.28
CA ILE A 782 24.36 -10.30 30.48
C ILE A 782 24.05 -9.50 31.76
N ARG A 783 24.37 -8.20 31.78
CA ARG A 783 24.08 -7.33 32.94
C ARG A 783 22.58 -7.18 33.14
N THR A 784 21.84 -6.88 32.09
CA THR A 784 20.37 -6.80 32.11
C THR A 784 19.76 -8.10 32.63
N ALA A 785 20.24 -9.27 32.18
CA ALA A 785 19.78 -10.55 32.69
C ALA A 785 20.03 -10.71 34.20
N ILE A 786 21.20 -10.30 34.70
CA ILE A 786 21.51 -10.32 36.15
C ILE A 786 20.58 -9.38 36.92
N ASP A 787 20.39 -8.15 36.44
CA ASP A 787 19.54 -7.14 37.08
C ASP A 787 18.07 -7.57 37.11
N MET A 788 17.64 -8.36 36.13
CA MET A 788 16.30 -8.96 36.05
C MET A 788 16.16 -10.26 36.88
N GLY A 789 17.21 -10.71 37.56
CA GLY A 789 17.18 -11.88 38.44
C GLY A 789 17.28 -13.24 37.73
N VAL A 790 17.82 -13.27 36.51
CA VAL A 790 18.10 -14.53 35.79
C VAL A 790 19.15 -15.35 36.56
N GLU A 791 18.81 -16.60 36.93
CA GLU A 791 19.69 -17.47 37.70
C GLU A 791 20.69 -18.19 36.79
N MET A 792 21.96 -17.79 36.82
CA MET A 792 23.03 -18.44 36.05
C MET A 792 23.77 -19.49 36.89
N THR A 793 23.86 -20.71 36.38
CA THR A 793 24.53 -21.84 37.03
C THR A 793 25.63 -22.41 36.13
N ALA A 794 26.86 -22.51 36.64
CA ALA A 794 27.98 -23.16 35.98
C ALA A 794 28.07 -24.64 36.38
N CYS A 795 28.25 -25.51 35.39
CA CYS A 795 28.40 -26.95 35.60
C CYS A 795 29.74 -27.29 36.25
N GLN A 796 29.72 -27.83 37.48
CA GLN A 796 30.92 -28.21 38.24
C GLN A 796 31.83 -29.17 37.46
N MET A 797 31.28 -30.24 36.88
CA MET A 797 32.06 -31.22 36.11
C MET A 797 32.77 -30.57 34.92
N SER A 798 32.07 -29.70 34.19
CA SER A 798 32.66 -28.99 33.05
C SER A 798 33.73 -28.00 33.50
N MET A 799 33.54 -27.32 34.64
CA MET A 799 34.58 -26.47 35.24
C MET A 799 35.84 -27.25 35.59
N ASP A 800 35.71 -28.45 36.18
CA ASP A 800 36.84 -29.31 36.53
C ASP A 800 37.61 -29.79 35.28
N VAL A 801 36.88 -30.21 34.24
CA VAL A 801 37.45 -30.65 32.96
C VAL A 801 38.17 -29.50 32.25
N MET A 802 37.60 -28.31 32.28
CA MET A 802 38.11 -27.13 31.56
C MET A 802 39.10 -26.30 32.39
N GLY A 803 39.35 -26.71 33.63
CA GLY A 803 40.30 -26.07 34.54
C GLY A 803 39.89 -24.66 34.95
N LEU A 804 38.59 -24.39 35.14
CA LEU A 804 38.06 -23.10 35.57
C LEU A 804 37.65 -23.14 37.04
N THR A 805 37.94 -22.08 37.81
CA THR A 805 37.45 -21.93 39.19
C THR A 805 36.32 -20.90 39.28
N LYS A 806 35.56 -20.93 40.38
CA LYS A 806 34.45 -19.98 40.63
C LYS A 806 34.90 -18.52 40.52
N ASP A 807 36.08 -18.22 41.04
CA ASP A 807 36.62 -16.85 41.08
C ASP A 807 36.90 -16.28 39.67
N GLU A 808 37.02 -17.14 38.66
CA GLU A 808 37.20 -16.74 37.26
C GLU A 808 35.88 -16.47 36.52
N LEU A 809 34.72 -16.78 37.12
CA LEU A 809 33.39 -16.54 36.55
C LEU A 809 32.82 -15.19 37.02
N LEU A 810 31.81 -14.69 36.30
CA LEU A 810 31.09 -13.48 36.67
C LEU A 810 30.49 -13.58 38.08
N ASP A 811 30.41 -12.45 38.78
CA ASP A 811 29.85 -12.41 40.13
C ASP A 811 28.34 -12.73 40.08
N GLY A 812 27.86 -13.52 41.04
CA GLY A 812 26.46 -14.00 41.06
C GLY A 812 26.22 -15.37 40.41
N VAL A 813 27.18 -15.92 39.67
CA VAL A 813 27.07 -17.28 39.10
C VAL A 813 27.11 -18.35 40.20
N LYS A 814 26.10 -19.22 40.20
CA LYS A 814 26.01 -20.39 41.09
C LYS A 814 26.79 -21.57 40.49
N ILE A 815 27.20 -22.50 41.33
CA ILE A 815 27.79 -23.78 40.90
C ILE A 815 26.75 -24.87 41.09
N GLY A 816 26.54 -25.68 40.06
CA GLY A 816 25.58 -26.77 40.09
C GLY A 816 26.04 -27.99 39.28
N GLY A 817 25.43 -29.12 39.57
CA GLY A 817 25.62 -30.35 38.81
C GLY A 817 24.40 -30.65 37.93
N VAL A 818 24.42 -31.82 37.30
CA VAL A 818 23.29 -32.32 36.50
C VAL A 818 21.99 -32.35 37.33
N ALA A 819 22.05 -32.70 38.62
CA ALA A 819 20.88 -32.70 39.50
C ALA A 819 20.23 -31.31 39.67
N THR A 820 21.04 -30.24 39.74
CA THR A 820 20.55 -28.86 39.81
C THR A 820 19.85 -28.47 38.52
N MET A 821 20.44 -28.84 37.37
CA MET A 821 19.85 -28.60 36.06
C MET A 821 18.53 -29.35 35.92
N LEU A 822 18.48 -30.65 36.24
CA LEU A 822 17.27 -31.47 36.15
C LEU A 822 16.14 -30.93 37.03
N ASN A 823 16.44 -30.55 38.27
CA ASN A 823 15.44 -29.98 39.17
C ASN A 823 14.87 -28.63 38.66
N ASN A 824 15.69 -27.80 38.00
CA ASN A 824 15.20 -26.57 37.38
C ASN A 824 14.40 -26.86 36.10
N SER A 825 14.78 -27.89 35.35
CA SER A 825 14.05 -28.35 34.17
C SER A 825 12.70 -28.98 34.50
N ASP A 826 12.58 -29.72 35.59
CA ASP A 826 11.32 -30.34 36.06
C ASP A 826 10.29 -29.28 36.50
N LYS A 827 10.76 -28.16 37.04
CA LYS A 827 9.93 -27.01 37.42
C LYS A 827 9.60 -26.10 36.24
N SER A 828 10.33 -26.26 35.13
CA SER A 828 10.18 -25.44 33.95
C SER A 828 9.20 -26.04 32.96
N ASN A 829 8.35 -25.19 32.40
CA ASN A 829 7.46 -25.58 31.30
C ASN A 829 8.10 -25.39 29.91
N MET A 830 9.41 -25.08 29.85
CA MET A 830 10.15 -24.94 28.60
C MET A 830 11.66 -25.15 28.83
N ASN A 831 12.23 -26.12 28.13
CA ASN A 831 13.66 -26.42 28.17
C ASN A 831 14.28 -26.17 26.78
N LEU A 832 15.23 -25.23 26.69
CA LEU A 832 15.97 -24.96 25.46
C LEU A 832 17.42 -25.42 25.60
N PHE A 833 17.95 -26.07 24.57
CA PHE A 833 19.35 -26.50 24.51
C PHE A 833 20.04 -25.70 23.40
N ILE A 834 21.01 -24.86 23.76
CA ILE A 834 21.56 -23.80 22.91
C ILE A 834 23.09 -23.87 22.81
#